data_AF-A0A429RFN0-F1
#
_entry.id   AF-A0A429RFN0-F1
#
_cell.length_a   1.000
_cell.length_b   1.000
_cell.length_c   1.000
_cell.angle_alpha   90.00
_cell.angle_beta   90.00
_cell.angle_gamma   90.00
#
_symmetry.space_group_name_H-M   'P 1'
#
loop_
_entity.id
_entity.type
_entity.pdbx_description
1 polymer ?
#
loop_
_entity_poly.entity_id
_entity_poly.type
_entity_poly.pdbx_seq_one_letter_code
_entity_poly.pdbx_strand_id
1 'polypeptide(L)'
;MHIHMLGPLEVVSEGGGPVSLGGSRQRATLGFLLLKANKVVATSQLLNAVWSADDAPSSARKILQNAVWGLRGILHNGAQGGSGGRTTQPPTLLTQAPGYMLRVEPEQVDLFRFERRAIQGRAELEAGRTESAARLLKEALDLWRGPALTDLVETGISWPELSAVQGARTDAMEDYFEAQLALARHHSVLGELETLVEREPLRERACSQLMLALYRCGRQADALNVYGRIRSALVENLGLEPGHELRTLQQAILTHDPALTLQGAATSYEFTQAGAGAEHAVVLRGAAGMPAYRAGAGAPAGSTGPAASVTAADGATAGPAEAAPSGAPQTVVSEHRKVGVVLLRTELHAHASEMGIEADRLLQGTAAAVKEEIERHGGTISGSVGPFSLALFGVHRGRADDAERAVRAALAIRDRLAPTQQLAVKAAVEVGEALVRYLPGDEETPPSAVGALMDECHRLLALVPQGEVRVSDSTFRETEAVIAYEPAEDPSSGWRVRSGSEEPTGHHGVPIVDREIELEVLRGLLELARHRGNPHLVTLLGQGGVGKTRFIVELEHRITGRPHAPLFLATRATLLYGNHPLSAQIAILASCCGIQQGDSGKTARAKLASTLHQLVQCEETAGRLLPYLSPLVDPEGSEIRQPMVSELLNAWYEFVGLAAEERPLVIVVDDLHRGDDRLLDCVEQLPERVGAVPLVVIAAARPELLERRPDWGSGSRQATTLTLEPLSDAAEQRLQELLSAAAPGDAPETPGGPAGAITTGPGRSSGGRTGRPMLRLAEYRHTGNGGGGTGGHGSGGHAAGGHGAGAPDHVERVQSQRQYS
;
A
#
# COMPACT_ATOMS: atom_id res chain seq x y z
N MET A 1 -11.34 43.77 30.91
CA MET A 1 -10.79 44.18 29.59
C MET A 1 -10.88 42.96 28.68
N HIS A 2 -11.23 43.13 27.39
CA HIS A 2 -11.32 42.02 26.43
C HIS A 2 -10.40 42.25 25.23
N ILE A 3 -9.80 41.17 24.74
CA ILE A 3 -8.89 41.17 23.60
C ILE A 3 -9.48 40.25 22.55
N HIS A 4 -9.63 40.77 21.33
CA HIS A 4 -10.19 40.04 20.22
C HIS A 4 -9.13 39.80 19.14
N MET A 5 -8.90 38.53 18.83
CA MET A 5 -7.90 38.04 17.88
C MET A 5 -8.51 37.27 16.72
N LEU A 6 -9.75 36.80 16.86
CA LEU A 6 -10.46 36.02 15.84
C LEU A 6 -11.08 36.98 14.80
N GLY A 7 -10.23 37.67 14.07
CA GLY A 7 -10.53 38.83 13.22
C GLY A 7 -9.40 39.86 13.33
N PRO A 8 -9.63 41.14 13.00
CA PRO A 8 -8.67 42.20 13.30
C PRO A 8 -8.35 42.25 14.80
N LEU A 9 -7.08 42.49 15.13
CA LEU A 9 -6.63 42.64 16.51
C LEU A 9 -7.29 43.87 17.14
N GLU A 10 -8.15 43.64 18.12
CA GLU A 10 -8.87 44.68 18.83
C GLU A 10 -8.74 44.49 20.32
N VAL A 11 -8.67 45.61 21.04
CA VAL A 11 -8.69 45.61 22.49
C VAL A 11 -9.81 46.51 22.94
N VAL A 12 -10.68 45.97 23.78
CA VAL A 12 -11.88 46.63 24.27
C VAL A 12 -11.78 46.79 25.78
N SER A 13 -11.97 48.01 26.23
CA SER A 13 -12.03 48.34 27.66
C SER A 13 -13.24 47.66 28.33
N GLU A 14 -13.28 47.61 29.66
CA GLU A 14 -14.45 47.05 30.36
C GLU A 14 -15.75 47.83 30.11
N GLY A 15 -15.63 49.12 29.76
CA GLY A 15 -16.77 49.95 29.34
C GLY A 15 -17.22 49.74 27.89
N GLY A 16 -16.64 48.78 27.16
CA GLY A 16 -17.02 48.46 25.77
C GLY A 16 -16.40 49.37 24.70
N GLY A 17 -15.62 50.38 25.08
CA GLY A 17 -14.95 51.29 24.14
C GLY A 17 -13.64 50.70 23.57
N PRO A 18 -13.35 50.89 22.27
CA PRO A 18 -12.12 50.42 21.63
C PRO A 18 -10.88 51.18 22.17
N VAL A 19 -9.79 50.46 22.36
CA VAL A 19 -8.50 50.99 22.82
C VAL A 19 -7.50 50.97 21.67
N SER A 20 -6.90 52.11 21.35
CA SER A 20 -5.95 52.23 20.24
C SER A 20 -4.63 51.51 20.54
N LEU A 21 -4.30 50.49 19.73
CA LEU A 21 -3.15 49.59 19.91
C LEU A 21 -1.82 50.12 19.35
N GLY A 22 -1.78 51.35 18.86
CA GLY A 22 -0.59 51.94 18.24
C GLY A 22 -0.27 51.33 16.86
N GLY A 23 1.00 51.46 16.44
CA GLY A 23 1.45 51.06 15.11
C GLY A 23 1.54 49.55 14.88
N SER A 24 1.74 49.14 13.62
CA SER A 24 1.77 47.71 13.20
C SER A 24 2.71 46.84 14.02
N ARG A 25 3.93 47.31 14.34
CA ARG A 25 4.92 46.55 15.12
C ARG A 25 4.46 46.30 16.57
N GLN A 26 3.70 47.22 17.15
CA GLN A 26 3.14 47.09 18.49
C GLN A 26 2.00 46.06 18.50
N ARG A 27 1.10 46.14 17.51
CA ARG A 27 0.05 45.15 17.27
C ARG A 27 0.63 43.75 17.04
N ALA A 28 1.68 43.64 16.21
CA ALA A 28 2.39 42.39 15.96
C ALA A 28 3.01 41.80 17.24
N THR A 29 3.66 42.64 18.06
CA THR A 29 4.23 42.20 19.35
C THR A 29 3.13 41.64 20.27
N LEU A 30 1.99 42.34 20.37
CA LEU A 30 0.87 41.90 21.20
C LEU A 30 0.24 40.61 20.64
N GLY A 31 -0.02 40.55 19.34
CA GLY A 31 -0.60 39.38 18.67
C GLY A 31 0.24 38.12 18.90
N PHE A 32 1.56 38.19 18.72
CA PHE A 32 2.44 37.05 18.92
C PHE A 32 2.53 36.63 20.40
N LEU A 33 2.58 37.59 21.32
CA LEU A 33 2.56 37.29 22.76
C LEU A 33 1.24 36.64 23.21
N LEU A 34 0.11 37.00 22.58
CA LEU A 34 -1.17 36.38 22.88
C LEU A 34 -1.27 34.95 22.33
N LEU A 35 -0.72 34.68 21.14
CA LEU A 35 -0.60 33.30 20.63
C LEU A 35 0.26 32.41 21.54
N LYS A 36 1.15 33.02 22.32
CA LYS A 36 1.96 32.36 23.36
C LYS A 36 1.59 32.84 24.77
N ALA A 37 0.32 33.15 25.01
CA ALA A 37 -0.12 33.68 26.30
C ALA A 37 0.32 32.81 27.47
N ASN A 38 0.62 33.46 28.61
CA ASN A 38 1.04 32.82 29.84
C ASN A 38 2.34 31.98 29.72
N LYS A 39 3.10 32.15 28.63
CA LYS A 39 4.43 31.56 28.42
C LYS A 39 5.48 32.64 28.22
N VAL A 40 6.73 32.36 28.59
CA VAL A 40 7.86 33.25 28.34
C VAL A 40 8.29 33.12 26.88
N VAL A 41 8.23 34.22 26.13
CA VAL A 41 8.71 34.31 24.75
C VAL A 41 10.06 35.01 24.73
N ALA A 42 11.06 34.36 24.13
CA ALA A 42 12.41 34.90 24.05
C ALA A 42 12.44 36.19 23.20
N THR A 43 13.33 37.13 23.55
CA THR A 43 13.47 38.38 22.79
C THR A 43 13.81 38.13 21.32
N SER A 44 14.65 37.13 21.03
CA SER A 44 15.00 36.73 19.65
C SER A 44 13.77 36.24 18.87
N GLN A 45 12.88 35.48 19.49
CA GLN A 45 11.65 35.00 18.85
C GLN A 45 10.70 36.15 18.53
N LEU A 46 10.54 37.12 19.45
CA LEU A 46 9.73 38.31 19.19
C LEU A 46 10.30 39.16 18.05
N LEU A 47 11.63 39.28 17.96
CA LEU A 47 12.27 39.96 16.84
C LEU A 47 11.97 39.25 15.51
N ASN A 48 12.10 37.92 15.45
CA ASN A 48 11.82 37.16 14.24
C ASN A 48 10.33 37.10 13.88
N ALA A 49 9.44 37.23 14.86
CA ALA A 49 8.00 37.28 14.62
C ALA A 49 7.56 38.66 14.10
N VAL A 50 8.17 39.73 14.62
CA VAL A 50 7.80 41.09 14.25
C VAL A 50 8.46 41.53 12.95
N TRP A 51 9.63 41.02 12.60
CA TRP A 51 10.35 41.31 11.35
C TRP A 51 10.64 40.03 10.56
N SER A 52 10.45 40.07 9.24
CA SER A 52 10.94 39.04 8.32
C SER A 52 12.47 38.92 8.42
N ALA A 53 13.02 37.73 8.15
CA ALA A 53 14.44 37.40 8.40
C ALA A 53 15.44 38.40 7.77
N ASP A 54 15.06 39.07 6.67
CA ASP A 54 15.92 40.01 5.94
C ASP A 54 15.62 41.50 6.22
N ASP A 55 14.59 41.83 7.02
CA ASP A 55 14.07 43.20 7.18
C ASP A 55 14.34 43.83 8.56
N ALA A 56 15.08 43.16 9.44
CA ALA A 56 15.32 43.65 10.80
C ALA A 56 16.37 44.78 10.82
N PRO A 57 16.01 46.03 11.21
CA PRO A 57 16.98 47.11 11.33
C PRO A 57 17.93 46.85 12.52
N SER A 58 19.11 47.46 12.51
CA SER A 58 20.06 47.41 13.64
C SER A 58 19.45 47.91 14.97
N SER A 59 18.38 48.71 14.90
CA SER A 59 17.61 49.24 16.03
C SER A 59 16.40 48.38 16.44
N ALA A 60 16.18 47.20 15.83
CA ALA A 60 14.99 46.36 16.06
C ALA A 60 14.73 46.06 17.55
N ARG A 61 15.79 45.75 18.32
CA ARG A 61 15.67 45.52 19.77
C ARG A 61 15.13 46.74 20.52
N LYS A 62 15.55 47.95 20.14
CA LYS A 62 15.07 49.20 20.74
C LYS A 62 13.61 49.48 20.33
N ILE A 63 13.25 49.19 19.08
CA ILE A 63 11.87 49.32 18.60
C ILE A 63 10.94 48.35 19.35
N LEU A 64 11.37 47.10 19.56
CA LEU A 64 10.62 46.11 20.34
C LEU A 64 10.44 46.56 21.80
N GLN A 65 11.49 47.08 22.45
CA GLN A 65 11.38 47.64 23.81
C GLN A 65 10.38 48.80 23.88
N ASN A 66 10.37 49.68 22.88
CA ASN A 66 9.39 50.77 22.80
C ASN A 66 7.97 50.23 22.60
N ALA A 67 7.78 49.21 21.77
CA ALA A 67 6.48 48.54 21.60
C ALA A 67 6.00 47.92 22.91
N VAL A 68 6.87 47.21 23.64
CA VAL A 68 6.56 46.64 24.97
C VAL A 68 6.19 47.74 25.98
N TRP A 69 6.93 48.85 25.99
CA TRP A 69 6.62 49.99 26.87
C TRP A 69 5.25 50.60 26.54
N GLY A 70 4.94 50.81 25.26
CA GLY A 70 3.63 51.30 24.81
C GLY A 70 2.50 50.34 25.19
N LEU A 71 2.70 49.03 25.02
CA LEU A 71 1.73 48.00 25.40
C LEU A 71 1.48 47.99 26.91
N ARG A 72 2.52 48.14 27.74
CA ARG A 72 2.34 48.25 29.20
C ARG A 72 1.43 49.42 29.57
N GLY A 73 1.62 50.58 28.93
CA GLY A 73 0.74 51.74 29.15
C GLY A 73 -0.71 51.45 28.77
N ILE A 74 -0.94 50.82 27.61
CA ILE A 74 -2.28 50.47 27.13
C ILE A 74 -2.98 49.47 28.05
N LEU A 75 -2.28 48.39 28.41
CA LEU A 75 -2.84 47.32 29.25
C LEU A 75 -3.12 47.83 30.68
N HIS A 76 -2.27 48.72 31.20
CA HIS A 76 -2.47 49.33 32.52
C HIS A 76 -3.65 50.33 32.52
N ASN A 77 -3.76 51.18 31.51
CA ASN A 77 -4.80 52.20 31.43
C ASN A 77 -6.18 51.61 31.11
N GLY A 78 -6.23 50.55 30.29
CA GLY A 78 -7.47 49.81 29.98
C GLY A 78 -8.08 49.09 31.19
N ALA A 79 -7.30 48.88 32.25
CA ALA A 79 -7.73 48.25 33.51
C ALA A 79 -8.35 49.24 34.52
N GLN A 80 -8.11 50.55 34.39
CA GLN A 80 -8.51 51.58 35.38
C GLN A 80 -9.93 52.15 35.12
N GLY A 81 -10.65 51.68 34.11
CA GLY A 81 -11.96 52.21 33.70
C GLY A 81 -13.19 51.58 34.35
N GLY A 82 -13.04 50.57 35.21
CA GLY A 82 -14.15 49.81 35.79
C GLY A 82 -14.21 49.92 37.32
N SER A 83 -15.01 50.84 37.85
CA SER A 83 -15.43 50.81 39.26
C SER A 83 -16.61 49.83 39.38
N GLY A 84 -16.34 48.54 39.55
CA GLY A 84 -17.41 47.55 39.67
C GLY A 84 -16.98 46.08 39.75
N GLY A 85 -16.63 45.62 40.96
CA GLY A 85 -17.01 44.30 41.51
C GLY A 85 -16.61 42.98 40.82
N ARG A 86 -15.86 42.95 39.71
CA ARG A 86 -15.41 41.70 39.08
C ARG A 86 -13.95 41.37 39.41
N THR A 87 -13.73 40.13 39.87
CA THR A 87 -12.48 39.52 40.34
C THR A 87 -11.47 39.17 39.25
N THR A 88 -11.56 39.73 38.04
CA THR A 88 -10.69 39.34 36.92
C THR A 88 -9.42 40.19 36.91
N GLN A 89 -8.24 39.56 37.02
CA GLN A 89 -6.97 40.29 36.98
C GLN A 89 -6.73 40.91 35.61
N PRO A 90 -6.22 42.16 35.53
CA PRO A 90 -5.96 42.79 34.24
C PRO A 90 -4.76 42.15 33.53
N PRO A 91 -4.76 42.16 32.18
CA PRO A 91 -3.65 41.60 31.41
C PRO A 91 -2.35 42.34 31.74
N THR A 92 -1.30 41.59 32.05
CA THR A 92 -0.03 42.16 32.56
C THR A 92 1.17 41.65 31.76
N LEU A 93 1.95 42.57 31.19
CA LEU A 93 3.15 42.25 30.41
C LEU A 93 4.42 42.30 31.27
N LEU A 94 4.89 41.11 31.65
CA LEU A 94 6.04 40.89 32.52
C LEU A 94 7.34 40.75 31.71
N THR A 95 8.44 41.31 32.22
CA THR A 95 9.78 41.00 31.72
C THR A 95 10.30 39.82 32.53
N GLN A 96 10.58 38.70 31.86
CA GLN A 96 11.05 37.48 32.48
C GLN A 96 12.10 36.85 31.56
N ALA A 97 13.34 36.74 32.05
CA ALA A 97 14.45 36.24 31.23
C ALA A 97 14.11 34.84 30.64
N PRO A 98 14.40 34.58 29.34
CA PRO A 98 15.16 35.42 28.38
C PRO A 98 14.33 36.42 27.55
N GLY A 99 13.10 36.79 27.94
CA GLY A 99 12.29 37.77 27.22
C GLY A 99 11.08 38.30 27.98
N TYR A 100 9.87 38.08 27.44
CA TYR A 100 8.64 38.67 27.94
C TYR A 100 7.53 37.62 28.04
N MET A 101 6.62 37.82 29.00
CA MET A 101 5.43 37.00 29.18
C MET A 101 4.21 37.90 29.32
N LEU A 102 3.20 37.67 28.51
CA LEU A 102 1.89 38.29 28.67
C LEU A 102 1.01 37.39 29.53
N ARG A 103 0.71 37.84 30.76
CA ARG A 103 -0.24 37.15 31.64
C ARG A 103 -1.64 37.66 31.35
N VAL A 104 -2.54 36.76 30.96
CA VAL A 104 -3.94 37.04 30.61
C VAL A 104 -4.82 35.92 31.15
N GLU A 105 -6.00 36.26 31.66
CA GLU A 105 -7.01 35.25 31.99
C GLU A 105 -7.66 34.71 30.70
N PRO A 106 -7.92 33.39 30.59
CA PRO A 106 -8.50 32.80 29.39
C PRO A 106 -9.80 33.48 28.92
N GLU A 107 -10.66 33.91 29.83
CA GLU A 107 -11.93 34.57 29.54
C GLU A 107 -11.78 35.97 28.93
N GLN A 108 -10.59 36.56 29.01
CA GLN A 108 -10.31 37.89 28.45
C GLN A 108 -10.01 37.84 26.96
N VAL A 109 -9.61 36.70 26.42
CA VAL A 109 -9.21 36.53 25.01
C VAL A 109 -10.23 35.66 24.29
N ASP A 110 -10.77 36.15 23.17
CA ASP A 110 -11.75 35.39 22.37
C ASP A 110 -11.21 34.06 21.84
N LEU A 111 -9.91 33.97 21.49
CA LEU A 111 -9.24 32.73 21.08
C LEU A 111 -9.37 31.63 22.14
N PHE A 112 -9.05 31.90 23.41
CA PHE A 112 -9.14 30.89 24.47
C PHE A 112 -10.59 30.55 24.83
N ARG A 113 -11.51 31.51 24.69
CA ARG A 113 -12.95 31.22 24.82
C ARG A 113 -13.45 30.31 23.71
N PHE A 114 -12.97 30.50 22.48
CA PHE A 114 -13.25 29.65 21.34
C PHE A 114 -12.72 28.23 21.58
N GLU A 115 -11.43 28.08 21.90
CA GLU A 115 -10.79 26.78 22.15
C GLU A 115 -11.52 26.00 23.26
N ARG A 116 -11.83 26.66 24.37
CA ARG A 116 -12.57 26.02 25.48
C ARG A 116 -13.96 25.55 25.05
N ARG A 117 -14.72 26.39 24.33
CA ARG A 117 -16.06 26.03 23.85
C ARG A 117 -16.02 24.92 22.80
N ALA A 118 -15.01 24.92 21.92
CA ALA A 118 -14.81 23.88 20.93
C ALA A 118 -14.53 22.52 21.60
N ILE A 119 -13.62 22.49 22.59
CA ILE A 119 -13.33 21.28 23.38
C ILE A 119 -14.58 20.79 24.11
N GLN A 120 -15.32 21.68 24.77
CA GLN A 120 -16.57 21.32 25.45
C GLN A 120 -17.62 20.80 24.47
N GLY A 121 -17.77 21.43 23.31
CA GLY A 121 -18.68 21.00 22.25
C GLY A 121 -18.36 19.60 21.72
N ARG A 122 -17.08 19.32 21.47
CA ARG A 122 -16.61 17.99 21.06
C ARG A 122 -16.87 16.92 22.13
N ALA A 123 -16.58 17.22 23.39
CA ALA A 123 -16.86 16.30 24.49
C ALA A 123 -18.37 15.99 24.65
N GLU A 124 -19.24 16.98 24.40
CA GLU A 124 -20.69 16.75 24.37
C GLU A 124 -21.12 15.90 23.16
N LEU A 125 -20.46 16.05 22.01
CA LEU A 125 -20.71 15.25 20.81
C LEU A 125 -20.33 13.78 21.02
N GLU A 126 -19.13 13.53 21.57
CA GLU A 126 -18.65 12.19 21.94
C GLU A 126 -19.55 11.52 23.00
N ALA A 127 -20.14 12.32 23.90
CA ALA A 127 -21.11 11.84 24.88
C ALA A 127 -22.53 11.65 24.32
N GLY A 128 -22.75 11.84 23.01
CA GLY A 128 -24.05 11.70 22.35
C GLY A 128 -25.06 12.81 22.69
N ARG A 129 -24.64 13.90 23.32
CA ARG A 129 -25.48 15.05 23.71
C ARG A 129 -25.50 16.10 22.60
N THR A 130 -26.06 15.71 21.46
CA THR A 130 -25.91 16.42 20.18
C THR A 130 -26.45 17.86 20.19
N GLU A 131 -27.60 18.17 20.80
CA GLU A 131 -28.09 19.55 20.92
C GLU A 131 -27.14 20.46 21.70
N SER A 132 -26.58 19.97 22.81
CA SER A 132 -25.63 20.72 23.63
C SER A 132 -24.34 20.98 22.85
N ALA A 133 -23.85 19.97 22.13
CA ALA A 133 -22.69 20.08 21.25
C ALA A 133 -22.92 21.15 20.18
N ALA A 134 -24.03 21.07 19.43
CA ALA A 134 -24.35 22.03 18.37
C ALA A 134 -24.41 23.47 18.89
N ARG A 135 -25.03 23.69 20.05
CA ARG A 135 -25.09 25.03 20.67
C ARG A 135 -23.71 25.55 21.07
N LEU A 136 -22.89 24.75 21.75
CA LEU A 136 -21.56 25.16 22.21
C LEU A 136 -20.61 25.45 21.05
N LEU A 137 -20.63 24.60 20.01
CA LEU A 137 -19.83 24.78 18.81
C LEU A 137 -20.26 26.03 18.04
N LYS A 138 -21.57 26.27 17.92
CA LYS A 138 -22.09 27.52 17.32
C LYS A 138 -21.64 28.75 18.10
N GLU A 139 -21.78 28.72 19.43
CA GLU A 139 -21.28 29.79 20.32
C GLU A 139 -19.76 30.01 20.21
N ALA A 140 -18.98 28.98 19.85
CA ALA A 140 -17.55 29.09 19.60
C ALA A 140 -17.30 29.78 18.25
N LEU A 141 -17.95 29.31 17.19
CA LEU A 141 -17.80 29.83 15.83
C LEU A 141 -18.27 31.28 15.70
N ASP A 142 -19.31 31.69 16.44
CA ASP A 142 -19.81 33.08 16.46
C ASP A 142 -18.82 34.09 17.09
N LEU A 143 -17.74 33.63 17.73
CA LEU A 143 -16.65 34.51 18.18
C LEU A 143 -15.77 34.99 17.03
N TRP A 144 -15.82 34.32 15.87
CA TRP A 144 -15.02 34.66 14.70
C TRP A 144 -15.65 35.80 13.91
N ARG A 145 -14.89 36.89 13.74
CA ARG A 145 -15.27 38.09 12.98
C ARG A 145 -14.59 38.14 11.60
N GLY A 146 -13.69 37.22 11.33
CA GLY A 146 -12.87 37.13 10.12
C GLY A 146 -11.67 36.19 10.34
N PRO A 147 -10.72 36.11 9.39
CA PRO A 147 -9.45 35.42 9.61
C PRO A 147 -8.70 35.96 10.84
N ALA A 148 -8.03 35.09 11.58
CA ALA A 148 -7.32 35.49 12.80
C ALA A 148 -6.22 36.51 12.49
N LEU A 149 -6.20 37.62 13.22
CA LEU A 149 -5.24 38.73 13.06
C LEU A 149 -5.13 39.24 11.62
N THR A 150 -6.26 39.38 10.91
CA THR A 150 -6.29 39.79 9.49
C THR A 150 -5.50 41.07 9.23
N ASP A 151 -5.60 42.06 10.13
CA ASP A 151 -4.87 43.33 10.05
C ASP A 151 -3.35 43.18 10.07
N LEU A 152 -2.85 42.09 10.65
CA LEU A 152 -1.43 41.76 10.69
C LEU A 152 -1.03 40.94 9.48
N VAL A 153 -1.85 39.96 9.08
CA VAL A 153 -1.60 39.13 7.90
C VAL A 153 -1.52 39.99 6.63
N GLU A 154 -2.40 40.97 6.46
CA GLU A 154 -2.37 41.92 5.33
C GLU A 154 -1.08 42.76 5.29
N THR A 155 -0.38 42.91 6.43
CA THR A 155 0.92 43.62 6.48
C THR A 155 2.12 42.71 6.18
N GLY A 156 1.88 41.45 5.80
CA GLY A 156 2.93 40.48 5.45
C GLY A 156 3.35 39.55 6.59
N ILE A 157 2.61 39.51 7.70
CA ILE A 157 2.91 38.60 8.81
C ILE A 157 2.39 37.19 8.50
N SER A 158 3.27 36.19 8.56
CA SER A 158 3.00 34.79 8.24
C SER A 158 3.45 33.83 9.36
N TRP A 159 2.88 33.99 10.55
CA TRP A 159 3.23 33.11 11.68
C TRP A 159 2.62 31.71 11.53
N PRO A 160 3.40 30.62 11.72
CA PRO A 160 2.87 29.25 11.68
C PRO A 160 1.72 29.00 12.68
N GLU A 161 1.73 29.69 13.82
CA GLU A 161 0.67 29.62 14.82
C GLU A 161 -0.70 30.04 14.28
N LEU A 162 -0.76 30.93 13.29
CA LEU A 162 -2.03 31.35 12.68
C LEU A 162 -2.67 30.22 11.87
N SER A 163 -1.87 29.37 11.23
CA SER A 163 -2.36 28.18 10.53
C SER A 163 -3.00 27.18 11.50
N ALA A 164 -2.42 27.01 12.69
CA ALA A 164 -3.00 26.15 13.74
C ALA A 164 -4.34 26.69 14.26
N VAL A 165 -4.45 28.01 14.45
CA VAL A 165 -5.70 28.68 14.86
C VAL A 165 -6.78 28.52 13.78
N GLN A 166 -6.40 28.66 12.50
CA GLN A 166 -7.32 28.44 11.39
C GLN A 166 -7.74 26.97 11.27
N GLY A 167 -6.82 26.01 11.46
CA GLY A 167 -7.14 24.59 11.49
C GLY A 167 -8.13 24.24 12.60
N ALA A 168 -7.94 24.79 13.80
CA ALA A 168 -8.87 24.61 14.92
C ALA A 168 -10.29 25.15 14.60
N ARG A 169 -10.39 26.24 13.81
CA ARG A 169 -11.69 26.72 13.30
C ARG A 169 -12.36 25.69 12.41
N THR A 170 -11.62 25.17 11.44
CA THR A 170 -12.16 24.21 10.46
C THR A 170 -12.60 22.93 11.17
N ASP A 171 -11.83 22.43 12.13
CA ASP A 171 -12.20 21.26 12.92
C ASP A 171 -13.47 21.50 13.76
N ALA A 172 -13.61 22.69 14.36
CA ALA A 172 -14.83 23.07 15.08
C ALA A 172 -16.06 23.21 14.15
N MET A 173 -15.85 23.62 12.88
CA MET A 173 -16.91 23.64 11.87
C MET A 173 -17.35 22.22 11.50
N GLU A 174 -16.42 21.30 11.28
CA GLU A 174 -16.75 19.89 11.01
C GLU A 174 -17.49 19.23 12.18
N ASP A 175 -17.05 19.48 13.42
CA ASP A 175 -17.74 18.98 14.62
C ASP A 175 -19.17 19.58 14.70
N TYR A 176 -19.35 20.85 14.33
CA TYR A 176 -20.66 21.51 14.29
C TYR A 176 -21.56 20.91 13.20
N PHE A 177 -21.01 20.65 12.01
CA PHE A 177 -21.75 20.03 10.92
C PHE A 177 -22.17 18.60 11.26
N GLU A 178 -21.30 17.83 11.89
CA GLU A 178 -21.62 16.49 12.39
C GLU A 178 -22.80 16.52 13.35
N ALA A 179 -22.77 17.44 14.33
CA ALA A 179 -23.87 17.62 15.26
C ALA A 179 -25.19 17.98 14.54
N GLN A 180 -25.14 18.90 13.58
CA GLN A 180 -26.34 19.31 12.83
C GLN A 180 -26.87 18.21 11.91
N LEU A 181 -26.00 17.40 11.32
CA LEU A 181 -26.39 16.25 10.50
C LEU A 181 -27.05 15.16 11.35
N ALA A 182 -26.53 14.89 12.55
CA ALA A 182 -27.15 13.98 13.51
C ALA A 182 -28.54 14.46 13.96
N LEU A 183 -28.75 15.78 14.08
CA LEU A 183 -30.05 16.41 14.41
C LEU A 183 -31.03 16.53 13.22
N ALA A 184 -30.75 15.90 12.08
CA ALA A 184 -31.57 16.03 10.86
C ALA A 184 -31.62 17.44 10.24
N ARG A 185 -30.72 18.35 10.62
CA ARG A 185 -30.72 19.76 10.16
C ARG A 185 -29.80 20.00 8.95
N HIS A 186 -29.72 19.01 8.06
CA HIS A 186 -28.82 19.01 6.89
C HIS A 186 -29.00 20.25 5.98
N HIS A 187 -30.23 20.72 5.78
CA HIS A 187 -30.51 21.92 4.98
C HIS A 187 -29.84 23.19 5.53
N SER A 188 -29.69 23.30 6.86
CA SER A 188 -29.18 24.51 7.50
C SER A 188 -27.67 24.70 7.38
N VAL A 189 -26.93 23.61 7.12
CA VAL A 189 -25.46 23.59 7.04
C VAL A 189 -24.92 23.44 5.62
N LEU A 190 -25.80 23.19 4.64
CA LEU A 190 -25.38 22.83 3.29
C LEU A 190 -24.51 23.90 2.61
N GLY A 191 -24.91 25.18 2.67
CA GLY A 191 -24.14 26.26 2.04
C GLY A 191 -22.78 26.52 2.71
N GLU A 192 -22.70 26.34 4.03
CA GLU A 192 -21.42 26.45 4.75
C GLU A 192 -20.49 25.26 4.43
N LEU A 193 -21.04 24.04 4.29
CA LEU A 193 -20.30 22.85 3.85
C LEU A 193 -19.80 22.98 2.41
N GLU A 194 -20.62 23.47 1.47
CA GLU A 194 -20.22 23.73 0.08
C GLU A 194 -19.04 24.73 0.04
N THR A 195 -19.13 25.83 0.80
CA THR A 195 -18.06 26.83 0.89
C THR A 195 -16.77 26.25 1.48
N LEU A 196 -16.87 25.36 2.46
CA LEU A 196 -15.70 24.72 3.06
C LEU A 196 -15.03 23.75 2.07
N VAL A 197 -15.81 22.89 1.41
CA VAL A 197 -15.28 21.91 0.44
C VAL A 197 -14.68 22.59 -0.78
N GLU A 198 -15.22 23.72 -1.23
CA GLU A 198 -14.60 24.51 -2.31
C GLU A 198 -13.23 25.08 -1.92
N ARG A 199 -13.05 25.45 -0.64
CA ARG A 199 -11.78 26.00 -0.13
C ARG A 199 -10.76 24.91 0.19
N GLU A 200 -11.22 23.78 0.70
CA GLU A 200 -10.39 22.65 1.13
C GLU A 200 -10.85 21.33 0.46
N PRO A 201 -10.66 21.18 -0.87
CA PRO A 201 -11.24 20.07 -1.64
C PRO A 201 -10.65 18.69 -1.29
N LEU A 202 -9.48 18.65 -0.65
CA LEU A 202 -8.82 17.42 -0.22
C LEU A 202 -9.23 16.99 1.21
N ARG A 203 -10.09 17.77 1.89
CA ARG A 203 -10.55 17.46 3.26
C ARG A 203 -11.69 16.46 3.21
N GLU A 204 -11.34 15.17 3.29
CA GLU A 204 -12.28 14.05 3.13
C GLU A 204 -13.46 14.11 4.10
N ARG A 205 -13.25 14.51 5.36
CA ARG A 205 -14.32 14.62 6.36
C ARG A 205 -15.39 15.63 5.95
N ALA A 206 -15.00 16.84 5.53
CA ALA A 206 -15.92 17.85 5.03
C ALA A 206 -16.67 17.38 3.76
N CYS A 207 -15.97 16.68 2.85
CA CYS A 207 -16.60 16.09 1.66
C CYS A 207 -17.62 15.01 2.02
N SER A 208 -17.30 14.14 2.98
CA SER A 208 -18.21 13.12 3.51
C SER A 208 -19.49 13.75 4.11
N GLN A 209 -19.33 14.80 4.93
CA GLN A 209 -20.44 15.53 5.51
C GLN A 209 -21.31 16.22 4.45
N LEU A 210 -20.70 16.81 3.41
CA LEU A 210 -21.42 17.40 2.28
C LEU A 210 -22.17 16.34 1.46
N MET A 211 -21.53 15.20 1.18
CA MET A 211 -22.16 14.06 0.50
C MET A 211 -23.40 13.58 1.26
N LEU A 212 -23.29 13.39 2.59
CA LEU A 212 -24.41 12.97 3.43
C LEU A 212 -25.52 14.03 3.47
N ALA A 213 -25.16 15.31 3.57
CA ALA A 213 -26.12 16.41 3.54
C ALA A 213 -26.90 16.46 2.23
N LEU A 214 -26.20 16.39 1.08
CA LEU A 214 -26.79 16.38 -0.25
C LEU A 214 -27.69 15.17 -0.46
N TYR A 215 -27.25 13.98 -0.05
CA TYR A 215 -28.04 12.75 -0.14
C TYR A 215 -29.35 12.88 0.66
N ARG A 216 -29.28 13.38 1.91
CA ARG A 216 -30.47 13.59 2.75
C ARG A 216 -31.41 14.68 2.23
N CYS A 217 -30.89 15.64 1.44
CA CYS A 217 -31.70 16.61 0.69
C CYS A 217 -32.35 16.02 -0.58
N GLY A 218 -32.16 14.73 -0.88
CA GLY A 218 -32.62 14.09 -2.13
C GLY A 218 -31.75 14.40 -3.36
N ARG A 219 -30.57 15.00 -3.18
CA ARG A 219 -29.63 15.38 -4.25
C ARG A 219 -28.53 14.32 -4.41
N GLN A 220 -28.92 13.06 -4.64
CA GLN A 220 -27.98 11.92 -4.73
C GLN A 220 -26.89 12.11 -5.80
N ALA A 221 -27.26 12.58 -6.98
CA ALA A 221 -26.31 12.82 -8.08
C ALA A 221 -25.23 13.85 -7.66
N ASP A 222 -25.62 14.91 -6.97
CA ASP A 222 -24.69 15.93 -6.48
C ASP A 222 -23.76 15.36 -5.39
N ALA A 223 -24.27 14.49 -4.51
CA ALA A 223 -23.45 13.79 -3.54
C ALA A 223 -22.38 12.91 -4.21
N LEU A 224 -22.75 12.12 -5.22
CA LEU A 224 -21.78 11.31 -5.97
C LEU A 224 -20.81 12.15 -6.81
N ASN A 225 -21.22 13.34 -7.27
CA ASN A 225 -20.33 14.30 -7.93
C ASN A 225 -19.29 14.88 -6.96
N VAL A 226 -19.64 15.11 -5.68
CA VAL A 226 -18.66 15.48 -4.65
C VAL A 226 -17.59 14.39 -4.54
N TYR A 227 -18.00 13.11 -4.44
CA TYR A 227 -17.06 11.98 -4.41
C TYR A 227 -16.14 11.93 -5.64
N GLY A 228 -16.71 12.09 -6.84
CA GLY A 228 -15.92 12.10 -8.08
C GLY A 228 -14.87 13.22 -8.08
N ARG A 229 -15.25 14.43 -7.65
CA ARG A 229 -14.34 15.58 -7.58
C ARG A 229 -13.20 15.38 -6.59
N ILE A 230 -13.49 14.92 -5.37
CA ILE A 230 -12.42 14.68 -4.38
C ILE A 230 -11.53 13.50 -4.79
N ARG A 231 -12.09 12.43 -5.38
CA ARG A 231 -11.28 11.33 -5.92
C ARG A 231 -10.32 11.83 -7.01
N SER A 232 -10.82 12.57 -8.00
CA SER A 232 -9.96 13.18 -9.01
C SER A 232 -8.90 14.07 -8.38
N ALA A 233 -9.27 14.93 -7.42
CA ALA A 233 -8.32 15.81 -6.75
C ALA A 233 -7.26 15.06 -5.93
N LEU A 234 -7.60 13.96 -5.26
CA LEU A 234 -6.66 13.12 -4.50
C LEU A 234 -5.72 12.34 -5.43
N VAL A 235 -6.25 11.79 -6.52
CA VAL A 235 -5.46 11.04 -7.50
C VAL A 235 -4.54 11.96 -8.29
N GLU A 236 -5.03 13.11 -8.76
CA GLU A 236 -4.26 14.05 -9.58
C GLU A 236 -3.22 14.82 -8.76
N ASN A 237 -3.56 15.28 -7.55
CA ASN A 237 -2.65 16.10 -6.76
C ASN A 237 -1.76 15.31 -5.81
N LEU A 238 -2.20 14.14 -5.33
CA LEU A 238 -1.48 13.36 -4.32
C LEU A 238 -1.18 11.90 -4.74
N GLY A 239 -1.74 11.41 -5.86
CA GLY A 239 -1.63 10.00 -6.25
C GLY A 239 -2.36 9.03 -5.32
N LEU A 240 -3.22 9.54 -4.43
CA LEU A 240 -3.93 8.77 -3.40
C LEU A 240 -5.37 8.46 -3.84
N GLU A 241 -5.89 7.33 -3.40
CA GLU A 241 -7.33 7.02 -3.50
C GLU A 241 -8.05 7.49 -2.22
N PRO A 242 -9.36 7.83 -2.29
CA PRO A 242 -10.14 8.22 -1.13
C PRO A 242 -10.07 7.20 0.02
N GLY A 243 -10.05 7.70 1.25
CA GLY A 243 -10.08 6.92 2.47
C GLY A 243 -11.29 5.99 2.58
N HIS A 244 -11.22 5.08 3.56
CA HIS A 244 -12.26 4.06 3.76
C HIS A 244 -13.63 4.70 4.05
N GLU A 245 -13.72 5.67 4.95
CA GLU A 245 -14.99 6.31 5.35
C GLU A 245 -15.73 6.92 4.16
N LEU A 246 -15.01 7.61 3.26
CA LEU A 246 -15.60 8.25 2.09
C LEU A 246 -16.06 7.22 1.04
N ARG A 247 -15.30 6.14 0.86
CA ARG A 247 -15.69 5.00 0.00
C ARG A 247 -16.90 4.26 0.54
N THR A 248 -16.95 4.01 1.85
CA THR A 248 -18.11 3.39 2.51
C THR A 248 -19.35 4.27 2.34
N LEU A 249 -19.24 5.59 2.52
CA LEU A 249 -20.36 6.50 2.30
C LEU A 249 -20.82 6.52 0.83
N GLN A 250 -19.89 6.51 -0.13
CA GLN A 250 -20.23 6.41 -1.55
C GLN A 250 -21.03 5.12 -1.82
N GLN A 251 -20.56 3.98 -1.31
CA GLN A 251 -21.24 2.70 -1.50
C GLN A 251 -22.63 2.70 -0.85
N ALA A 252 -22.73 3.20 0.38
CA ALA A 252 -24.01 3.33 1.08
C ALA A 252 -25.01 4.23 0.32
N ILE A 253 -24.52 5.31 -0.31
CA ILE A 253 -25.34 6.18 -1.17
C ILE A 253 -25.79 5.46 -2.45
N LEU A 254 -24.93 4.62 -3.05
CA LEU A 254 -25.25 3.84 -4.26
C LEU A 254 -26.27 2.73 -3.98
N THR A 255 -26.20 2.10 -2.81
CA THR A 255 -27.11 1.01 -2.40
C THR A 255 -28.36 1.49 -1.70
N HIS A 256 -28.52 2.80 -1.50
CA HIS A 256 -29.60 3.40 -0.71
C HIS A 256 -29.70 2.80 0.70
N ASP A 257 -28.56 2.66 1.38
CA ASP A 257 -28.49 2.05 2.70
C ASP A 257 -29.46 2.74 3.68
N PRO A 258 -30.38 1.98 4.32
CA PRO A 258 -31.33 2.54 5.28
C PRO A 258 -30.66 3.20 6.49
N ALA A 259 -29.38 2.93 6.79
CA ALA A 259 -28.62 3.62 7.83
C ALA A 259 -28.35 5.10 7.50
N LEU A 260 -28.38 5.50 6.22
CA LEU A 260 -28.22 6.89 5.81
C LEU A 260 -29.47 7.73 6.02
N THR A 261 -30.64 7.08 5.96
CA THR A 261 -31.93 7.64 6.36
C THR A 261 -32.07 7.63 7.87
N LEU A 262 -32.32 8.81 8.46
CA LEU A 262 -32.51 8.93 9.91
C LEU A 262 -33.73 8.11 10.33
N GLN A 263 -33.52 7.01 11.06
CA GLN A 263 -34.57 6.31 11.79
C GLN A 263 -35.04 7.21 12.94
N GLY A 264 -35.94 8.13 12.59
CA GLY A 264 -36.44 9.16 13.48
C GLY A 264 -37.66 9.89 12.91
N ALA A 265 -38.52 9.17 12.18
CA ALA A 265 -39.93 9.49 11.95
C ALA A 265 -40.62 8.27 11.31
N ALA A 266 -40.59 7.14 12.01
CA ALA A 266 -41.67 6.17 11.85
C ALA A 266 -42.93 6.80 12.47
N THR A 267 -43.55 7.75 11.77
CA THR A 267 -45.00 7.86 11.83
C THR A 267 -45.51 6.53 11.32
N SER A 268 -45.93 5.72 12.28
CA SER A 268 -46.91 4.66 12.13
C SER A 268 -48.06 5.16 11.25
N TYR A 269 -47.94 4.94 9.94
CA TYR A 269 -49.11 4.82 9.09
C TYR A 269 -49.66 3.42 9.36
N GLU A 270 -50.52 3.32 10.38
CA GLU A 270 -51.41 2.19 10.54
C GLU A 270 -52.26 2.08 9.28
N PHE A 271 -51.96 1.05 8.49
CA PHE A 271 -52.86 0.59 7.44
C PHE A 271 -54.05 -0.09 8.14
N THR A 272 -55.06 0.68 8.51
CA THR A 272 -56.33 0.12 9.01
C THR A 272 -57.07 -0.47 7.82
N GLN A 273 -56.98 -1.78 7.66
CA GLN A 273 -57.80 -2.54 6.71
C GLN A 273 -59.22 -2.65 7.29
N ALA A 274 -60.18 -1.95 6.70
CA ALA A 274 -61.60 -2.15 6.96
C ALA A 274 -62.43 -1.95 5.68
N GLY A 275 -62.92 -3.06 5.13
CA GLY A 275 -64.31 -3.19 4.67
C GLY A 275 -64.75 -2.51 3.36
N ALA A 276 -64.82 -3.33 2.31
CA ALA A 276 -65.99 -3.51 1.42
C ALA A 276 -66.58 -2.31 0.63
N GLY A 277 -66.53 -2.43 -0.70
CA GLY A 277 -67.70 -2.21 -1.56
C GLY A 277 -67.68 -0.97 -2.48
N ALA A 278 -68.16 -1.21 -3.71
CA ALA A 278 -68.65 -0.26 -4.72
C ALA A 278 -67.68 0.26 -5.81
N GLU A 279 -67.77 -0.43 -6.96
CA GLU A 279 -68.04 0.06 -8.32
C GLU A 279 -67.73 1.50 -8.75
N HIS A 280 -67.05 1.59 -9.91
CA HIS A 280 -67.18 2.56 -11.01
C HIS A 280 -66.88 4.05 -10.77
N ALA A 281 -65.81 4.54 -11.42
CA ALA A 281 -65.84 5.49 -12.55
C ALA A 281 -64.59 6.40 -12.58
N VAL A 282 -63.70 6.14 -13.52
CA VAL A 282 -62.63 7.07 -13.92
C VAL A 282 -63.15 7.89 -15.10
N VAL A 283 -63.33 9.20 -14.92
CA VAL A 283 -63.43 10.19 -16.00
C VAL A 283 -62.60 11.43 -15.67
N LEU A 284 -61.74 11.77 -16.63
CA LEU A 284 -60.74 12.83 -16.68
C LEU A 284 -61.31 14.25 -16.82
N ARG A 285 -60.56 15.23 -16.31
CA ARG A 285 -60.20 16.52 -16.95
C ARG A 285 -58.85 16.94 -16.34
N GLY A 286 -57.74 17.21 -17.04
CA GLY A 286 -57.49 17.49 -18.44
C GLY A 286 -56.81 18.86 -18.56
N ALA A 287 -55.48 18.88 -18.77
CA ALA A 287 -54.67 19.85 -19.53
C ALA A 287 -53.19 19.67 -19.12
N ALA A 288 -52.40 18.83 -19.82
CA ALA A 288 -51.63 19.14 -21.03
C ALA A 288 -50.43 20.06 -20.73
N GLY A 289 -49.18 19.73 -21.05
CA GLY A 289 -48.60 18.64 -21.81
C GLY A 289 -47.19 19.08 -22.22
N MET A 290 -46.18 18.25 -21.92
CA MET A 290 -44.88 18.27 -22.60
C MET A 290 -45.10 18.13 -24.13
N PRO A 291 -44.10 18.45 -24.96
CA PRO A 291 -43.29 17.33 -25.44
C PRO A 291 -41.81 17.64 -25.67
N ALA A 292 -41.10 16.53 -25.84
CA ALA A 292 -39.67 16.38 -25.96
C ALA A 292 -39.17 16.33 -27.42
N TYR A 293 -37.84 16.41 -27.52
CA TYR A 293 -36.95 15.61 -28.37
C TYR A 293 -36.53 16.11 -29.77
N ARG A 294 -35.19 16.16 -29.93
CA ARG A 294 -34.35 15.49 -30.96
C ARG A 294 -33.37 16.40 -31.73
N ALA A 295 -32.21 15.80 -31.97
CA ALA A 295 -30.98 16.32 -32.60
C ALA A 295 -31.12 16.89 -34.01
N GLY A 296 -30.17 17.75 -34.40
CA GLY A 296 -29.90 18.13 -35.79
C GLY A 296 -28.91 19.28 -35.91
N ALA A 297 -27.85 19.04 -36.69
CA ALA A 297 -26.74 19.95 -36.99
C ALA A 297 -27.15 21.24 -37.74
N GLY A 298 -26.29 22.27 -37.64
CA GLY A 298 -26.28 23.39 -38.60
C GLY A 298 -25.85 24.74 -38.03
N ALA A 299 -24.57 25.09 -38.19
CA ALA A 299 -24.14 26.49 -38.42
C ALA A 299 -24.66 26.94 -39.83
N PRO A 300 -24.65 28.24 -40.25
CA PRO A 300 -23.70 29.29 -39.85
C PRO A 300 -24.18 30.77 -39.82
N ALA A 301 -23.22 31.64 -39.47
CA ALA A 301 -22.92 32.99 -40.01
C ALA A 301 -23.88 34.18 -39.79
N GLY A 302 -23.33 35.22 -39.13
CA GLY A 302 -22.90 36.40 -39.88
C GLY A 302 -23.51 37.77 -39.53
N SER A 303 -22.60 38.72 -39.27
CA SER A 303 -22.73 40.19 -39.41
C SER A 303 -23.55 40.92 -38.33
N THR A 304 -23.25 42.12 -37.84
CA THR A 304 -22.19 43.14 -38.08
C THR A 304 -22.36 44.19 -36.97
N GLY A 305 -21.28 44.85 -36.54
CA GLY A 305 -21.31 46.01 -35.62
C GLY A 305 -21.95 47.28 -36.25
N PRO A 306 -21.80 48.48 -35.62
CA PRO A 306 -20.48 49.05 -35.41
C PRO A 306 -20.22 49.87 -34.12
N ALA A 307 -18.90 50.03 -33.93
CA ALA A 307 -18.05 50.89 -33.12
C ALA A 307 -18.44 52.34 -32.74
N ALA A 308 -17.84 52.81 -31.64
CA ALA A 308 -17.00 54.03 -31.53
C ALA A 308 -16.22 53.99 -30.17
N SER A 309 -14.92 53.68 -30.10
CA SER A 309 -13.70 54.54 -30.26
C SER A 309 -13.62 55.70 -29.24
N VAL A 310 -12.56 55.92 -28.45
CA VAL A 310 -11.23 56.42 -28.89
C VAL A 310 -10.20 56.41 -27.71
N THR A 311 -9.04 55.78 -27.97
CA THR A 311 -7.60 56.05 -27.61
C THR A 311 -7.14 56.42 -26.19
N ALA A 312 -5.89 56.25 -25.75
CA ALA A 312 -4.68 55.44 -26.02
C ALA A 312 -3.53 56.18 -25.29
N ALA A 313 -2.61 55.49 -24.60
CA ALA A 313 -1.19 55.87 -24.54
C ALA A 313 -0.36 54.79 -23.82
N ASP A 314 0.77 54.48 -24.46
CA ASP A 314 1.71 53.38 -24.28
C ASP A 314 2.54 53.35 -23.00
N GLY A 315 3.06 52.15 -22.71
CA GLY A 315 4.19 51.92 -21.80
C GLY A 315 4.54 50.44 -21.66
N ALA A 316 5.17 49.87 -22.69
CA ALA A 316 5.66 48.48 -22.74
C ALA A 316 6.77 48.18 -21.71
N THR A 317 6.81 46.97 -21.15
CA THR A 317 7.85 45.93 -21.40
C THR A 317 7.75 44.73 -20.46
N ALA A 318 7.94 43.55 -21.08
CA ALA A 318 8.49 42.30 -20.53
C ALA A 318 7.79 41.61 -19.34
N GLY A 319 6.94 40.64 -19.65
CA GLY A 319 6.70 39.51 -18.74
C GLY A 319 7.86 38.50 -18.82
N PRO A 320 8.20 37.88 -17.67
CA PRO A 320 8.52 36.47 -17.70
C PRO A 320 7.78 35.69 -16.61
N ALA A 321 7.39 34.48 -16.99
CA ALA A 321 7.29 33.28 -16.16
C ALA A 321 6.31 33.27 -14.96
N GLU A 322 5.19 32.62 -15.22
CA GLU A 322 4.36 31.83 -14.31
C GLU A 322 5.18 31.13 -13.21
N ALA A 323 4.88 31.46 -11.94
CA ALA A 323 5.43 30.82 -10.75
C ALA A 323 4.26 30.33 -9.87
N ALA A 324 4.21 29.01 -9.66
CA ALA A 324 3.27 28.32 -8.77
C ALA A 324 3.45 28.73 -7.29
N PRO A 325 2.39 28.75 -6.44
CA PRO A 325 2.55 29.01 -5.02
C PRO A 325 2.73 27.71 -4.20
N SER A 326 3.68 27.81 -3.27
CA SER A 326 4.24 26.81 -2.36
C SER A 326 3.43 26.63 -1.06
N GLY A 327 3.40 25.40 -0.53
CA GLY A 327 2.60 24.95 0.61
C GLY A 327 3.21 25.18 2.01
N ALA A 328 2.35 25.07 3.04
CA ALA A 328 2.70 25.15 4.46
C ALA A 328 3.07 23.76 5.04
N PRO A 329 3.87 23.69 6.13
CA PRO A 329 4.71 22.54 6.45
C PRO A 329 3.98 21.44 7.23
N GLN A 330 4.04 20.23 6.67
CA GLN A 330 3.62 18.98 7.32
C GLN A 330 4.61 18.61 8.45
N THR A 331 4.09 18.19 9.61
CA THR A 331 4.91 17.82 10.79
C THR A 331 5.52 16.43 10.63
N VAL A 332 6.87 16.39 10.63
CA VAL A 332 7.67 15.16 10.61
C VAL A 332 7.39 14.33 11.87
N VAL A 333 6.86 13.12 11.70
CA VAL A 333 6.77 12.12 12.78
C VAL A 333 8.11 11.40 12.91
N SER A 334 8.54 11.16 14.15
CA SER A 334 9.78 10.42 14.46
C SER A 334 9.47 9.35 15.49
N GLU A 335 9.57 8.08 15.13
CA GLU A 335 9.24 6.95 16.00
C GLU A 335 10.25 5.80 15.84
N HIS A 336 10.46 5.04 16.92
CA HIS A 336 11.26 3.81 16.86
C HIS A 336 10.39 2.69 16.31
N ARG A 337 10.80 2.12 15.18
CA ARG A 337 10.08 1.03 14.53
C ARG A 337 11.04 -0.03 14.03
N LYS A 338 10.60 -1.28 14.07
CA LYS A 338 11.27 -2.37 13.37
C LYS A 338 11.09 -2.18 11.86
N VAL A 339 12.20 -2.02 11.14
CA VAL A 339 12.21 -1.77 9.70
C VAL A 339 13.27 -2.63 9.02
N GLY A 340 13.01 -2.95 7.75
CA GLY A 340 14.03 -3.52 6.86
C GLY A 340 14.74 -2.42 6.10
N VAL A 341 16.06 -2.43 6.12
CA VAL A 341 16.92 -1.47 5.43
C VAL A 341 17.66 -2.20 4.32
N VAL A 342 17.51 -1.72 3.08
CA VAL A 342 18.26 -2.21 1.93
C VAL A 342 19.20 -1.10 1.47
N LEU A 343 20.50 -1.35 1.54
CA LEU A 343 21.52 -0.44 1.03
C LEU A 343 22.23 -1.08 -0.16
N LEU A 344 22.15 -0.41 -1.31
CA LEU A 344 22.67 -0.88 -2.58
C LEU A 344 23.81 0.03 -3.04
N ARG A 345 24.80 -0.56 -3.73
CA ARG A 345 25.81 0.17 -4.49
C ARG A 345 25.89 -0.36 -5.91
N THR A 346 25.70 0.52 -6.88
CA THR A 346 25.85 0.28 -8.32
C THR A 346 27.21 0.78 -8.80
N GLU A 347 28.00 -0.09 -9.41
CA GLU A 347 29.33 0.23 -9.94
C GLU A 347 29.38 -0.01 -11.45
N LEU A 348 29.90 0.98 -12.18
CA LEU A 348 30.21 0.82 -13.60
C LEU A 348 31.51 0.02 -13.75
N HIS A 349 31.53 -0.97 -14.64
CA HIS A 349 32.79 -1.63 -15.00
C HIS A 349 33.71 -0.64 -15.73
N ALA A 350 35.03 -0.79 -15.53
CA ALA A 350 36.07 0.16 -15.95
C ALA A 350 36.13 0.48 -17.47
N HIS A 351 35.36 -0.21 -18.30
CA HIS A 351 35.23 0.05 -19.74
C HIS A 351 34.04 0.96 -20.11
N ALA A 352 33.16 1.32 -19.15
CA ALA A 352 32.02 2.21 -19.36
C ALA A 352 32.31 3.69 -19.02
N SER A 353 33.43 3.97 -18.35
CA SER A 353 33.85 5.32 -17.96
C SER A 353 34.27 6.24 -19.13
N GLU A 354 34.42 5.70 -20.34
CA GLU A 354 34.71 6.47 -21.57
C GLU A 354 33.43 7.01 -22.25
N MET A 355 32.23 6.68 -21.75
CA MET A 355 30.95 6.88 -22.46
C MET A 355 30.18 8.18 -22.15
N GLY A 356 30.70 9.10 -21.32
CA GLY A 356 30.12 10.43 -21.11
C GLY A 356 28.58 10.44 -20.88
N ILE A 357 27.82 10.95 -21.86
CA ILE A 357 26.34 11.08 -21.82
C ILE A 357 25.62 9.71 -21.73
N GLU A 358 26.22 8.65 -22.28
CA GLU A 358 25.66 7.28 -22.18
C GLU A 358 25.76 6.72 -20.77
N ALA A 359 26.79 7.09 -20.00
CA ALA A 359 26.94 6.68 -18.61
C ALA A 359 25.85 7.28 -17.69
N ASP A 360 25.49 8.55 -17.91
CA ASP A 360 24.42 9.22 -17.14
C ASP A 360 23.04 8.63 -17.45
N ARG A 361 22.75 8.32 -18.73
CA ARG A 361 21.53 7.60 -19.13
C ARG A 361 21.46 6.21 -18.53
N LEU A 362 22.58 5.49 -18.51
CA LEU A 362 22.66 4.15 -17.93
C LEU A 362 22.44 4.19 -16.41
N LEU A 363 23.01 5.19 -15.72
CA LEU A 363 22.80 5.40 -14.28
C LEU A 363 21.34 5.81 -13.96
N GLN A 364 20.73 6.69 -14.75
CA GLN A 364 19.31 7.06 -14.60
C GLN A 364 18.37 5.88 -14.84
N GLY A 365 18.61 5.09 -15.89
CA GLY A 365 17.86 3.86 -16.15
C GLY A 365 18.00 2.83 -15.03
N THR A 366 19.18 2.75 -14.43
CA THR A 366 19.45 1.88 -13.28
C THR A 366 18.71 2.37 -12.03
N ALA A 367 18.74 3.66 -11.72
CA ALA A 367 18.01 4.23 -10.59
C ALA A 367 16.48 4.01 -10.72
N ALA A 368 15.94 4.15 -11.94
CA ALA A 368 14.54 3.84 -12.22
C ALA A 368 14.21 2.36 -12.02
N ALA A 369 15.07 1.45 -12.50
CA ALA A 369 14.89 0.01 -12.30
C ALA A 369 14.96 -0.39 -10.82
N VAL A 370 15.88 0.21 -10.06
CA VAL A 370 15.98 0.02 -8.60
C VAL A 370 14.71 0.50 -7.92
N LYS A 371 14.21 1.69 -8.26
CA LYS A 371 12.95 2.23 -7.73
C LYS A 371 11.77 1.31 -7.98
N GLU A 372 11.62 0.87 -9.23
CA GLU A 372 10.52 -0.02 -9.63
C GLU A 372 10.54 -1.34 -8.85
N GLU A 373 11.71 -1.97 -8.68
CA GLU A 373 11.80 -3.24 -7.92
C GLU A 373 11.57 -3.05 -6.43
N ILE A 374 12.05 -1.96 -5.83
CA ILE A 374 11.79 -1.65 -4.41
C ILE A 374 10.28 -1.43 -4.18
N GLU A 375 9.63 -0.62 -5.02
CA GLU A 375 8.19 -0.33 -4.92
C GLU A 375 7.34 -1.57 -5.21
N ARG A 376 7.74 -2.40 -6.18
CA ARG A 376 7.07 -3.68 -6.48
C ARG A 376 7.03 -4.61 -5.27
N HIS A 377 8.10 -4.61 -4.47
CA HIS A 377 8.17 -5.37 -3.23
C HIS A 377 7.60 -4.61 -2.04
N GLY A 378 7.00 -3.43 -2.25
CA GLY A 378 6.34 -2.59 -1.23
C GLY A 378 7.30 -1.98 -0.22
N GLY A 379 8.52 -1.68 -0.63
CA GLY A 379 9.46 -0.81 0.07
C GLY A 379 9.43 0.60 -0.52
N THR A 380 10.04 1.55 0.18
CA THR A 380 10.12 2.96 -0.23
C THR A 380 11.58 3.37 -0.33
N ILE A 381 11.97 4.05 -1.42
CA ILE A 381 13.32 4.62 -1.52
C ILE A 381 13.42 5.83 -0.59
N SER A 382 14.35 5.76 0.35
CA SER A 382 14.68 6.83 1.30
C SER A 382 15.56 7.91 0.65
N GLY A 383 16.43 7.49 -0.28
CA GLY A 383 17.26 8.40 -1.05
C GLY A 383 18.33 7.67 -1.85
N SER A 384 18.87 8.37 -2.85
CA SER A 384 20.00 7.90 -3.65
C SER A 384 21.09 8.97 -3.67
N VAL A 385 22.34 8.57 -3.38
CA VAL A 385 23.50 9.46 -3.35
C VAL A 385 24.59 8.85 -4.21
N GLY A 386 24.75 9.37 -5.43
CA GLY A 386 25.68 8.83 -6.42
C GLY A 386 25.37 7.36 -6.71
N PRO A 387 26.33 6.43 -6.54
CA PRO A 387 26.11 5.01 -6.78
C PRO A 387 25.32 4.31 -5.67
N PHE A 388 24.99 4.99 -4.57
CA PHE A 388 24.29 4.39 -3.43
C PHE A 388 22.79 4.62 -3.53
N SER A 389 22.00 3.59 -3.25
CA SER A 389 20.55 3.70 -3.08
C SER A 389 20.14 3.08 -1.76
N LEU A 390 19.33 3.80 -0.99
CA LEU A 390 18.80 3.38 0.30
C LEU A 390 17.29 3.20 0.20
N ALA A 391 16.80 2.04 0.62
CA ALA A 391 15.38 1.74 0.70
C ALA A 391 14.99 1.22 2.08
N LEU A 392 13.75 1.50 2.47
CA LEU A 392 13.18 1.13 3.75
C LEU A 392 11.89 0.32 3.55
N PHE A 393 11.72 -0.72 4.35
CA PHE A 393 10.55 -1.60 4.40
C PHE A 393 9.91 -1.51 5.78
N GLY A 394 8.57 -1.50 5.83
CA GLY A 394 7.81 -1.45 7.09
C GLY A 394 7.60 -0.05 7.68
N VAL A 395 7.93 1.02 6.94
CA VAL A 395 7.84 2.41 7.45
C VAL A 395 6.41 2.86 7.72
N HIS A 396 5.51 2.70 6.74
CA HIS A 396 4.12 3.15 6.86
C HIS A 396 3.21 2.05 7.45
N ARG A 397 3.43 0.79 7.07
CA ARG A 397 2.69 -0.38 7.58
C ARG A 397 3.66 -1.53 7.79
N GLY A 398 4.01 -1.79 9.05
CA GLY A 398 4.81 -2.95 9.42
C GLY A 398 4.06 -4.23 9.07
N ARG A 399 4.67 -5.10 8.26
CA ARG A 399 4.17 -6.43 7.93
C ARG A 399 5.15 -7.47 8.47
N ALA A 400 4.61 -8.64 8.82
CA ALA A 400 5.43 -9.76 9.27
C ALA A 400 6.44 -10.24 8.20
N ASP A 401 6.20 -9.94 6.92
CA ASP A 401 7.04 -10.30 5.79
C ASP A 401 8.02 -9.18 5.35
N ASP A 402 8.12 -8.07 6.08
CA ASP A 402 8.98 -6.93 5.69
C ASP A 402 10.45 -7.33 5.47
N ALA A 403 10.97 -8.21 6.34
CA ALA A 403 12.31 -8.75 6.25
C ALA A 403 12.52 -9.56 4.97
N GLU A 404 11.58 -10.45 4.65
CA GLU A 404 11.60 -11.27 3.44
C GLU A 404 11.51 -10.39 2.19
N ARG A 405 10.57 -9.42 2.17
CA ARG A 405 10.37 -8.51 1.04
C ARG A 405 11.62 -7.66 0.76
N ALA A 406 12.31 -7.21 1.80
CA ALA A 406 13.57 -6.47 1.68
C ALA A 406 14.66 -7.31 1.00
N VAL A 407 14.83 -8.57 1.42
CA VAL A 407 15.83 -9.47 0.83
C VAL A 407 15.48 -9.86 -0.61
N ARG A 408 14.19 -10.15 -0.89
CA ARG A 408 13.72 -10.45 -2.25
C ARG A 408 13.90 -9.28 -3.20
N ALA A 409 13.64 -8.05 -2.75
CA ALA A 409 13.85 -6.86 -3.55
C ALA A 409 15.33 -6.69 -3.93
N ALA A 410 16.25 -6.90 -2.97
CA ALA A 410 17.69 -6.85 -3.23
C ALA A 410 18.14 -7.90 -4.25
N LEU A 411 17.62 -9.13 -4.17
CA LEU A 411 17.87 -10.18 -5.16
C LEU A 411 17.33 -9.82 -6.55
N ALA A 412 16.08 -9.36 -6.63
CA ALA A 412 15.45 -8.97 -7.89
C ALA A 412 16.22 -7.84 -8.60
N ILE A 413 16.70 -6.85 -7.83
CA ILE A 413 17.54 -5.76 -8.36
C ILE A 413 18.86 -6.30 -8.91
N ARG A 414 19.55 -7.16 -8.14
CA ARG A 414 20.80 -7.79 -8.60
C ARG A 414 20.56 -8.59 -9.88
N ASP A 415 19.53 -9.42 -9.91
CA ASP A 415 19.25 -10.34 -11.02
C ASP A 415 18.78 -9.59 -12.28
N ARG A 416 18.07 -8.46 -12.12
CA ARG A 416 17.69 -7.57 -13.22
C ARG A 416 18.87 -6.81 -13.82
N LEU A 417 19.86 -6.45 -12.99
CA LEU A 417 21.02 -5.64 -13.40
C LEU A 417 22.27 -6.46 -13.73
N ALA A 418 22.31 -7.74 -13.36
CA ALA A 418 23.38 -8.69 -13.73
C ALA A 418 23.56 -8.91 -15.25
N PRO A 419 22.51 -8.98 -16.10
CA PRO A 419 22.66 -9.27 -17.53
C PRO A 419 23.34 -8.16 -18.33
N THR A 420 23.36 -6.94 -17.80
CA THR A 420 23.80 -5.74 -18.52
C THR A 420 25.31 -5.73 -18.84
N GLN A 421 26.13 -6.59 -18.21
CA GLN A 421 27.62 -6.71 -18.32
C GLN A 421 28.44 -5.42 -18.11
N GLN A 422 27.79 -4.26 -18.03
CA GLN A 422 28.36 -2.93 -17.89
C GLN A 422 28.28 -2.40 -16.44
N LEU A 423 27.45 -3.02 -15.61
CA LEU A 423 27.15 -2.63 -14.24
C LEU A 423 27.23 -3.83 -13.31
N ALA A 424 27.84 -3.63 -12.15
CA ALA A 424 27.79 -4.56 -11.02
C ALA A 424 26.98 -3.94 -9.88
N VAL A 425 26.16 -4.75 -9.22
CA VAL A 425 25.40 -4.33 -8.04
C VAL A 425 25.80 -5.17 -6.86
N LYS A 426 25.99 -4.52 -5.72
CA LYS A 426 26.08 -5.20 -4.43
C LYS A 426 25.10 -4.60 -3.44
N ALA A 427 24.55 -5.45 -2.58
CA ALA A 427 23.52 -5.04 -1.63
C ALA A 427 23.78 -5.63 -0.23
N ALA A 428 23.45 -4.84 0.79
CA ALA A 428 23.36 -5.27 2.18
C ALA A 428 21.92 -5.06 2.66
N VAL A 429 21.38 -6.04 3.39
CA VAL A 429 20.04 -5.95 3.99
C VAL A 429 20.13 -6.17 5.49
N GLU A 430 19.54 -5.24 6.24
CA GLU A 430 19.50 -5.25 7.70
C GLU A 430 18.08 -5.08 8.20
N VAL A 431 17.66 -5.89 9.16
CA VAL A 431 16.36 -5.76 9.84
C VAL A 431 16.59 -5.56 11.32
N GLY A 432 15.92 -4.54 11.87
CA GLY A 432 16.00 -4.21 13.28
C GLY A 432 15.24 -2.94 13.61
N GLU A 433 15.35 -2.49 14.87
CA GLU A 433 14.75 -1.23 15.28
C GLU A 433 15.59 -0.03 14.86
N ALA A 434 14.96 0.94 14.20
CA ALA A 434 15.55 2.22 13.87
C ALA A 434 14.61 3.36 14.21
N LEU A 435 15.16 4.55 14.47
CA LEU A 435 14.38 5.77 14.54
C LEU A 435 14.05 6.19 13.12
N VAL A 436 12.79 6.05 12.73
CA VAL A 436 12.31 6.42 11.40
C VAL A 436 11.62 7.77 11.49
N ARG A 437 11.97 8.67 10.56
CA ARG A 437 11.30 9.94 10.38
C ARG A 437 10.57 9.94 9.05
N TYR A 438 9.29 10.20 9.08
CA TYR A 438 8.47 10.30 7.89
C TYR A 438 7.36 11.31 8.14
N LEU A 439 6.78 11.86 7.09
CA LEU A 439 5.57 12.65 7.20
C LEU A 439 4.37 11.72 7.01
N PRO A 440 3.43 11.63 7.98
CA PRO A 440 2.23 10.84 7.80
C PRO A 440 1.36 11.44 6.69
N GLY A 441 0.99 10.63 5.69
CA GLY A 441 0.16 11.07 4.57
C GLY A 441 0.91 11.81 3.45
N ASP A 442 2.25 11.89 3.54
CA ASP A 442 3.12 12.37 2.47
C ASP A 442 4.02 11.21 2.03
N GLU A 443 3.67 10.59 0.91
CA GLU A 443 4.50 9.57 0.25
C GLU A 443 5.53 10.20 -0.72
N GLU A 444 5.48 11.53 -0.95
CA GLU A 444 6.43 12.24 -1.81
C GLU A 444 7.74 12.54 -1.08
N THR A 445 7.68 12.88 0.22
CA THR A 445 8.89 13.03 1.04
C THR A 445 9.38 11.65 1.47
N PRO A 446 10.56 11.22 0.99
CA PRO A 446 11.04 9.88 1.27
C PRO A 446 11.32 9.72 2.77
N PRO A 447 10.87 8.62 3.40
CA PRO A 447 11.10 8.38 4.80
C PRO A 447 12.60 8.23 5.06
N SER A 448 13.10 8.74 6.19
CA SER A 448 14.50 8.61 6.59
C SER A 448 14.65 7.73 7.82
N ALA A 449 15.66 6.87 7.86
CA ALA A 449 16.00 6.09 9.04
C ALA A 449 17.35 6.57 9.59
N VAL A 450 17.45 6.74 10.91
CA VAL A 450 18.68 7.17 11.59
C VAL A 450 18.96 6.22 12.76
N GLY A 451 20.21 5.80 12.91
CA GLY A 451 20.66 5.02 14.07
C GLY A 451 21.60 3.86 13.71
N ALA A 452 21.90 3.05 14.73
CA ALA A 452 22.88 1.97 14.66
C ALA A 452 22.59 0.92 13.57
N LEU A 453 21.32 0.71 13.22
CA LEU A 453 20.92 -0.18 12.13
C LEU A 453 21.49 0.27 10.77
N MET A 454 21.52 1.59 10.52
CA MET A 454 22.06 2.14 9.28
C MET A 454 23.58 2.06 9.25
N ASP A 455 24.24 2.25 10.40
CA ASP A 455 25.69 2.10 10.54
C ASP A 455 26.13 0.65 10.34
N GLU A 456 25.36 -0.31 10.84
CA GLU A 456 25.58 -1.75 10.63
C GLU A 456 25.42 -2.12 9.15
N CYS A 457 24.35 -1.66 8.51
CA CYS A 457 24.09 -1.93 7.09
C CYS A 457 25.19 -1.37 6.18
N HIS A 458 25.68 -0.16 6.47
CA HIS A 458 26.84 0.42 5.77
C HIS A 458 28.11 -0.41 5.97
N ARG A 459 28.37 -0.87 7.21
CA ARG A 459 29.54 -1.69 7.52
C ARG A 459 29.47 -3.04 6.79
N LEU A 460 28.29 -3.66 6.76
CA LEU A 460 28.06 -4.88 6.00
C LEU A 460 28.30 -4.66 4.51
N LEU A 461 27.74 -3.60 3.90
CA LEU A 461 27.91 -3.29 2.47
C LEU A 461 29.38 -3.10 2.05
N ALA A 462 30.22 -2.58 2.96
CA ALA A 462 31.65 -2.43 2.71
C ALA A 462 32.35 -3.79 2.49
N LEU A 463 31.84 -4.85 3.11
CA LEU A 463 32.37 -6.21 3.04
C LEU A 463 31.75 -7.05 1.91
N VAL A 464 30.66 -6.58 1.28
CA VAL A 464 29.99 -7.31 0.20
C VAL A 464 30.79 -7.27 -1.11
N PRO A 465 31.10 -8.43 -1.72
CA PRO A 465 31.66 -8.53 -3.07
C PRO A 465 30.72 -8.01 -4.16
N GLN A 466 31.26 -7.68 -5.33
CA GLN A 466 30.45 -7.30 -6.49
C GLN A 466 29.52 -8.45 -6.91
N GLY A 467 28.26 -8.14 -7.21
CA GLY A 467 27.28 -9.14 -7.63
C GLY A 467 26.70 -9.98 -6.50
N GLU A 468 26.95 -9.64 -5.23
CA GLU A 468 26.38 -10.34 -4.08
C GLU A 468 25.36 -9.50 -3.31
N VAL A 469 24.41 -10.21 -2.70
CA VAL A 469 23.51 -9.67 -1.68
C VAL A 469 23.87 -10.36 -0.38
N ARG A 470 24.04 -9.59 0.70
CA ARG A 470 24.30 -10.13 2.03
C ARG A 470 23.38 -9.57 3.09
N VAL A 471 23.21 -10.33 4.16
CA VAL A 471 22.36 -9.98 5.30
C VAL A 471 23.09 -10.21 6.63
N SER A 472 22.71 -9.50 7.68
CA SER A 472 23.19 -9.79 9.05
C SER A 472 22.65 -11.08 9.63
N ASP A 473 23.21 -11.49 10.76
CA ASP A 473 22.68 -12.55 11.62
C ASP A 473 21.22 -12.30 12.06
N SER A 474 20.83 -11.05 12.38
CA SER A 474 19.45 -10.75 12.79
C SER A 474 18.49 -10.96 11.63
N THR A 475 18.85 -10.45 10.45
CA THR A 475 18.06 -10.61 9.23
C THR A 475 17.99 -12.09 8.82
N PHE A 476 19.11 -12.81 8.86
CA PHE A 476 19.19 -14.25 8.59
C PHE A 476 18.20 -15.03 9.47
N ARG A 477 18.22 -14.85 10.79
CA ARG A 477 17.28 -15.56 11.70
C ARG A 477 15.81 -15.28 11.40
N GLU A 478 15.49 -14.09 10.88
CA GLU A 478 14.12 -13.73 10.53
C GLU A 478 13.67 -14.28 9.16
N THR A 479 14.60 -14.70 8.31
CA THR A 479 14.32 -15.03 6.90
C THR A 479 14.87 -16.37 6.44
N GLU A 480 15.65 -17.08 7.28
CA GLU A 480 16.21 -18.42 7.01
C GLU A 480 15.14 -19.47 6.70
N ALA A 481 13.92 -19.19 7.10
CA ALA A 481 12.72 -19.97 6.85
C ALA A 481 12.17 -19.88 5.42
N VAL A 482 12.57 -18.89 4.64
CA VAL A 482 11.95 -18.63 3.33
C VAL A 482 12.98 -18.24 2.28
N ILE A 483 14.23 -18.08 2.68
CA ILE A 483 15.34 -17.65 1.85
C ILE A 483 16.56 -18.53 2.15
N ALA A 484 17.23 -18.99 1.10
CA ALA A 484 18.42 -19.82 1.20
C ALA A 484 19.69 -18.98 1.36
N TYR A 485 20.55 -19.36 2.31
CA TYR A 485 21.79 -18.67 2.64
C TYR A 485 23.03 -19.57 2.55
N GLU A 486 24.17 -18.95 2.29
CA GLU A 486 25.50 -19.54 2.45
C GLU A 486 26.32 -18.73 3.46
N PRO A 487 27.08 -19.41 4.35
CA PRO A 487 27.99 -18.71 5.25
C PRO A 487 29.10 -18.06 4.43
N ALA A 488 29.39 -16.78 4.69
CA ALA A 488 30.52 -16.11 4.07
C ALA A 488 31.87 -16.64 4.60
N GLU A 489 32.94 -16.49 3.82
CA GLU A 489 34.29 -16.94 4.22
C GLU A 489 34.79 -16.27 5.51
N ASP A 490 34.29 -15.07 5.81
CA ASP A 490 34.53 -14.33 7.05
C ASP A 490 33.19 -14.18 7.82
N PRO A 491 33.09 -14.67 9.08
CA PRO A 491 31.89 -14.54 9.90
C PRO A 491 31.41 -13.09 10.09
N SER A 492 32.34 -12.12 10.05
CA SER A 492 32.00 -10.70 10.18
C SER A 492 31.35 -10.08 8.94
N SER A 493 31.28 -10.84 7.85
CA SER A 493 30.83 -10.37 6.55
C SER A 493 29.40 -10.81 6.18
N GLY A 494 28.65 -11.31 7.17
CA GLY A 494 27.23 -11.68 7.06
C GLY A 494 26.97 -12.95 6.26
N TRP A 495 25.68 -13.19 5.99
CA TRP A 495 25.21 -14.35 5.23
C TRP A 495 24.98 -13.97 3.78
N ARG A 496 25.52 -14.77 2.86
CA ARG A 496 25.31 -14.59 1.42
C ARG A 496 23.95 -15.16 1.02
N VAL A 497 23.15 -14.37 0.30
CA VAL A 497 21.86 -14.81 -0.21
C VAL A 497 22.03 -15.55 -1.54
N ARG A 498 21.53 -16.79 -1.63
CA ARG A 498 21.62 -17.59 -2.85
C ARG A 498 20.47 -17.23 -3.80
N SER A 499 20.77 -17.02 -5.10
CA SER A 499 19.76 -17.00 -6.16
C SER A 499 19.22 -18.41 -6.33
N GLY A 500 17.99 -18.62 -5.91
CA GLY A 500 17.20 -19.78 -6.26
C GLY A 500 15.78 -19.30 -6.47
N SER A 501 15.32 -19.31 -7.72
CA SER A 501 13.92 -19.66 -7.95
C SER A 501 13.73 -21.03 -7.31
N GLU A 502 12.93 -21.10 -6.25
CA GLU A 502 12.08 -22.24 -5.88
C GLU A 502 11.71 -22.13 -4.40
N GLU A 503 10.39 -22.25 -4.19
CA GLU A 503 9.69 -22.76 -3.00
C GLU A 503 9.96 -22.09 -1.63
N PRO A 504 8.89 -21.73 -0.89
CA PRO A 504 9.02 -21.40 0.53
C PRO A 504 9.46 -22.64 1.32
N THR A 505 10.77 -22.87 1.33
CA THR A 505 11.42 -23.91 2.14
C THR A 505 11.72 -23.33 3.52
N GLY A 506 10.75 -23.45 4.42
CA GLY A 506 11.01 -23.31 5.86
C GLY A 506 9.76 -22.95 6.65
N HIS A 507 9.09 -24.00 7.08
CA HIS A 507 9.02 -24.40 8.49
C HIS A 507 8.27 -25.74 8.47
N HIS A 508 8.79 -26.78 7.82
CA HIS A 508 8.09 -28.07 7.75
C HIS A 508 8.04 -28.82 9.11
N GLY A 509 8.50 -28.20 10.20
CA GLY A 509 8.56 -28.82 11.53
C GLY A 509 7.41 -28.49 12.49
N VAL A 510 6.69 -27.38 12.30
CA VAL A 510 5.59 -26.98 13.21
C VAL A 510 4.27 -27.51 12.64
N PRO A 511 3.58 -28.44 13.32
CA PRO A 511 2.31 -28.98 12.82
C PRO A 511 1.28 -27.84 12.70
N ILE A 512 0.44 -27.91 11.66
CA ILE A 512 -0.70 -27.00 11.55
C ILE A 512 -1.60 -27.19 12.77
N VAL A 513 -2.12 -26.10 13.33
CA VAL A 513 -2.95 -26.14 14.54
C VAL A 513 -4.38 -25.78 14.17
N ASP A 514 -5.33 -26.64 14.55
CA ASP A 514 -6.77 -26.39 14.43
C ASP A 514 -7.22 -26.23 12.96
N ARG A 515 -6.62 -27.03 12.05
CA ARG A 515 -6.91 -27.05 10.60
C ARG A 515 -7.02 -28.46 10.02
N GLU A 516 -7.00 -29.47 10.87
CA GLU A 516 -7.07 -30.87 10.48
C GLU A 516 -8.35 -31.17 9.72
N ILE A 517 -9.48 -30.61 10.13
CA ILE A 517 -10.78 -30.88 9.51
C ILE A 517 -10.81 -30.34 8.08
N GLU A 518 -10.39 -29.09 7.86
CA GLU A 518 -10.36 -28.46 6.54
C GLU A 518 -9.39 -29.17 5.60
N LEU A 519 -8.24 -29.64 6.10
CA LEU A 519 -7.30 -30.47 5.33
C LEU A 519 -7.89 -31.84 4.97
N GLU A 520 -8.62 -32.47 5.89
CA GLU A 520 -9.31 -33.74 5.64
C GLU A 520 -10.42 -33.59 4.59
N VAL A 521 -11.17 -32.49 4.63
CA VAL A 521 -12.16 -32.17 3.59
C VAL A 521 -11.49 -32.03 2.22
N LEU A 522 -10.40 -31.26 2.12
CA LEU A 522 -9.65 -31.12 0.87
C LEU A 522 -9.08 -32.43 0.36
N ARG A 523 -8.55 -33.27 1.24
CA ARG A 523 -8.09 -34.61 0.88
C ARG A 523 -9.23 -35.46 0.32
N GLY A 524 -10.40 -35.42 0.95
CA GLY A 524 -11.59 -36.12 0.46
C GLY A 524 -12.02 -35.63 -0.94
N LEU A 525 -11.97 -34.33 -1.19
CA LEU A 525 -12.27 -33.75 -2.51
C LEU A 525 -11.25 -34.16 -3.57
N LEU A 526 -9.97 -34.21 -3.22
CA LEU A 526 -8.91 -34.70 -4.12
C LEU A 526 -9.09 -36.19 -4.45
N GLU A 527 -9.43 -37.01 -3.46
CA GLU A 527 -9.73 -38.43 -3.68
C GLU A 527 -10.98 -38.61 -4.55
N LEU A 528 -12.01 -37.80 -4.34
CA LEU A 528 -13.22 -37.78 -5.17
C LEU A 528 -12.90 -37.41 -6.63
N ALA A 529 -12.14 -36.35 -6.86
CA ALA A 529 -11.72 -35.92 -8.19
C ALA A 529 -10.91 -37.02 -8.89
N ARG A 530 -9.98 -37.66 -8.16
CA ARG A 530 -9.17 -38.76 -8.66
C ARG A 530 -10.00 -40.00 -9.01
N HIS A 531 -10.96 -40.39 -8.17
CA HIS A 531 -11.74 -41.62 -8.36
C HIS A 531 -12.88 -41.46 -9.37
N ARG A 532 -13.48 -40.27 -9.47
CA ARG A 532 -14.61 -40.01 -10.37
C ARG A 532 -14.23 -39.30 -11.66
N GLY A 533 -13.00 -38.81 -11.79
CA GLY A 533 -12.56 -38.01 -12.94
C GLY A 533 -13.37 -36.72 -13.04
N ASN A 534 -13.62 -36.06 -11.91
CA ASN A 534 -14.58 -34.98 -11.80
C ASN A 534 -13.82 -33.73 -11.30
N PRO A 535 -13.59 -32.72 -12.17
CA PRO A 535 -12.84 -31.53 -11.79
C PRO A 535 -13.55 -30.72 -10.71
N HIS A 536 -12.84 -30.38 -9.63
CA HIS A 536 -13.45 -29.69 -8.50
C HIS A 536 -12.80 -28.34 -8.23
N LEU A 537 -13.59 -27.28 -8.14
CA LEU A 537 -13.16 -25.96 -7.70
C LEU A 537 -13.33 -25.84 -6.18
N VAL A 538 -12.25 -25.55 -5.47
CA VAL A 538 -12.28 -25.25 -4.05
C VAL A 538 -11.87 -23.79 -3.83
N THR A 539 -12.75 -23.00 -3.24
CA THR A 539 -12.44 -21.63 -2.84
C THR A 539 -12.00 -21.63 -1.39
N LEU A 540 -10.74 -21.29 -1.12
CA LEU A 540 -10.21 -21.11 0.23
C LEU A 540 -10.31 -19.64 0.61
N LEU A 541 -11.35 -19.28 1.36
CA LEU A 541 -11.61 -17.92 1.82
C LEU A 541 -11.01 -17.68 3.19
N GLY A 542 -10.42 -16.51 3.41
CA GLY A 542 -10.03 -16.09 4.75
C GLY A 542 -9.38 -14.72 4.75
N GLN A 543 -9.33 -14.09 5.92
CA GLN A 543 -8.71 -12.76 6.07
C GLN A 543 -7.20 -12.78 5.81
N GLY A 544 -6.59 -11.61 5.62
CA GLY A 544 -5.13 -11.49 5.55
C GLY A 544 -4.48 -12.01 6.84
N GLY A 545 -3.41 -12.81 6.72
CA GLY A 545 -2.68 -13.34 7.89
C GLY A 545 -3.26 -14.60 8.54
N VAL A 546 -4.44 -15.09 8.12
CA VAL A 546 -5.09 -16.27 8.71
C VAL A 546 -4.38 -17.62 8.45
N GLY A 547 -3.29 -17.62 7.68
CA GLY A 547 -2.52 -18.83 7.39
C GLY A 547 -2.91 -19.59 6.10
N LYS A 548 -3.62 -18.98 5.14
CA LYS A 548 -3.96 -19.62 3.84
C LYS A 548 -2.74 -20.22 3.12
N THR A 549 -1.65 -19.46 3.00
CA THR A 549 -0.42 -19.93 2.36
C THR A 549 0.20 -21.09 3.12
N ARG A 550 0.20 -21.05 4.46
CA ARG A 550 0.69 -22.15 5.30
C ARG A 550 -0.16 -23.41 5.14
N PHE A 551 -1.48 -23.25 5.06
CA PHE A 551 -2.43 -24.32 4.83
C PHE A 551 -2.23 -25.00 3.46
N ILE A 552 -1.95 -24.22 2.41
CA ILE A 552 -1.60 -24.73 1.07
C ILE A 552 -0.29 -25.54 1.10
N VAL A 553 0.75 -25.02 1.76
CA VAL A 553 2.05 -25.71 1.91
C VAL A 553 1.90 -27.04 2.68
N GLU A 554 1.10 -27.05 3.75
CA GLU A 554 0.82 -28.26 4.51
C GLU A 554 0.04 -29.29 3.68
N LEU A 555 -0.92 -28.84 2.87
CA LEU A 555 -1.64 -29.70 1.93
C LEU A 555 -0.67 -30.33 0.93
N GLU A 556 0.18 -29.53 0.28
CA GLU A 556 1.20 -30.00 -0.66
C GLU A 556 2.07 -31.08 -0.03
N HIS A 557 2.63 -30.81 1.15
CA HIS A 557 3.48 -31.77 1.88
C HIS A 557 2.77 -33.10 2.15
N ARG A 558 1.48 -33.08 2.51
CA ARG A 558 0.71 -34.30 2.79
C ARG A 558 0.38 -35.13 1.55
N ILE A 559 0.40 -34.52 0.36
CA ILE A 559 0.02 -35.20 -0.89
C ILE A 559 1.21 -35.55 -1.80
N THR A 560 2.33 -34.81 -1.72
CA THR A 560 3.50 -35.01 -2.61
C THR A 560 4.41 -36.19 -2.23
N GLY A 561 4.20 -36.84 -1.08
CA GLY A 561 4.98 -38.00 -0.62
C GLY A 561 4.40 -39.39 -0.93
N ARG A 562 3.35 -39.50 -1.75
CA ARG A 562 2.60 -40.77 -1.97
C ARG A 562 2.83 -41.37 -3.36
N PRO A 563 2.71 -42.70 -3.53
CA PRO A 563 2.67 -43.30 -4.87
C PRO A 563 1.45 -42.76 -5.65
N HIS A 564 1.68 -42.35 -6.90
CA HIS A 564 0.71 -41.60 -7.72
C HIS A 564 0.29 -40.25 -7.10
N ALA A 565 1.25 -39.56 -6.47
CA ALA A 565 1.04 -38.19 -5.99
C ALA A 565 0.56 -37.29 -7.15
N PRO A 566 -0.40 -36.39 -6.87
CA PRO A 566 -0.78 -35.41 -7.86
C PRO A 566 0.40 -34.50 -8.20
N LEU A 567 0.42 -33.99 -9.43
CA LEU A 567 1.21 -32.80 -9.73
C LEU A 567 0.58 -31.62 -9.00
N PHE A 568 1.35 -30.98 -8.13
CA PHE A 568 0.94 -29.77 -7.44
C PHE A 568 1.56 -28.56 -8.11
N LEU A 569 0.72 -27.62 -8.57
CA LEU A 569 1.15 -26.39 -9.23
C LEU A 569 0.59 -25.20 -8.47
N ALA A 570 1.47 -24.41 -7.85
CA ALA A 570 1.08 -23.18 -7.18
C ALA A 570 1.49 -21.95 -8.01
N THR A 571 0.54 -21.05 -8.23
CA THR A 571 0.78 -19.74 -8.83
C THR A 571 0.09 -18.66 -8.01
N ARG A 572 0.58 -17.42 -8.09
CA ARG A 572 -0.08 -16.26 -7.50
C ARG A 572 -0.82 -15.51 -8.59
N ALA A 573 -1.95 -14.89 -8.25
CA ALA A 573 -2.68 -13.99 -9.14
C ALA A 573 -1.91 -12.69 -9.47
N THR A 574 -0.71 -12.52 -8.90
CA THR A 574 0.19 -11.39 -9.17
C THR A 574 1.19 -11.79 -10.26
N LEU A 575 1.52 -10.83 -11.13
CA LEU A 575 2.25 -11.00 -12.39
C LEU A 575 3.66 -11.63 -12.22
N LEU A 576 3.78 -12.95 -12.41
CA LEU A 576 5.08 -13.67 -12.46
C LEU A 576 5.79 -13.51 -13.82
N TYR A 577 5.04 -13.23 -14.89
CA TYR A 577 5.51 -13.13 -16.29
C TYR A 577 5.16 -11.77 -16.92
N GLY A 578 5.70 -10.68 -16.35
CA GLY A 578 5.46 -9.31 -16.84
C GLY A 578 3.97 -8.89 -16.84
N ASN A 579 3.65 -7.73 -17.42
CA ASN A 579 2.27 -7.21 -17.52
C ASN A 579 1.38 -8.00 -18.52
N HIS A 580 1.62 -9.29 -18.74
CA HIS A 580 0.87 -10.07 -19.71
C HIS A 580 -0.53 -10.42 -19.17
N PRO A 581 -1.62 -10.19 -19.93
CA PRO A 581 -3.00 -10.49 -19.51
C PRO A 581 -3.27 -11.95 -19.16
N LEU A 582 -2.40 -12.87 -19.59
CA LEU A 582 -2.49 -14.32 -19.34
C LEU A 582 -1.34 -14.84 -18.45
N SER A 583 -0.77 -13.99 -17.59
CA SER A 583 0.41 -14.32 -16.77
C SER A 583 0.25 -15.58 -15.90
N ALA A 584 -0.91 -15.79 -15.29
CA ALA A 584 -1.17 -16.97 -14.47
C ALA A 584 -1.24 -18.26 -15.31
N GLN A 585 -1.84 -18.19 -16.51
CA GLN A 585 -1.93 -19.29 -17.46
C GLN A 585 -0.53 -19.65 -18.00
N ILE A 586 0.30 -18.63 -18.28
CA ILE A 586 1.70 -18.81 -18.67
C ILE A 586 2.46 -19.51 -17.55
N ALA A 587 2.30 -19.10 -16.30
CA ALA A 587 2.96 -19.73 -15.16
C ALA A 587 2.58 -21.21 -15.03
N ILE A 588 1.29 -21.54 -15.09
CA ILE A 588 0.82 -22.94 -15.02
C ILE A 588 1.38 -23.77 -16.19
N LEU A 589 1.32 -23.23 -17.41
CA LEU A 589 1.88 -23.88 -18.60
C LEU A 589 3.39 -24.12 -18.47
N ALA A 590 4.13 -23.10 -18.04
CA ALA A 590 5.57 -23.16 -17.84
C ALA A 590 5.94 -24.22 -16.80
N SER A 591 5.26 -24.25 -15.65
CA SER A 591 5.50 -25.25 -14.60
C SER A 591 5.17 -26.67 -15.08
N CYS A 592 4.07 -26.88 -15.82
CA CYS A 592 3.76 -28.18 -16.44
C CYS A 592 4.87 -28.64 -17.39
N CYS A 593 5.46 -27.72 -18.15
CA CYS A 593 6.49 -27.99 -19.14
C CYS A 593 7.93 -27.99 -18.57
N GLY A 594 8.11 -27.68 -17.28
CA GLY A 594 9.45 -27.51 -16.68
C GLY A 594 10.25 -26.37 -17.32
N ILE A 595 9.57 -25.33 -17.80
CA ILE A 595 10.19 -24.11 -18.34
C ILE A 595 10.62 -23.25 -17.16
N GLN A 596 11.90 -22.88 -17.17
CA GLN A 596 12.57 -22.18 -16.08
C GLN A 596 12.72 -20.69 -16.39
N GLN A 597 12.80 -19.87 -15.35
CA GLN A 597 13.02 -18.43 -15.50
C GLN A 597 14.43 -18.20 -16.05
N GLY A 598 14.54 -17.74 -17.31
CA GLY A 598 15.81 -17.57 -18.04
C GLY A 598 15.99 -18.52 -19.23
N ASP A 599 15.08 -19.46 -19.46
CA ASP A 599 15.04 -20.22 -20.71
C ASP A 599 14.85 -19.27 -21.91
N SER A 600 15.64 -19.47 -22.97
CA SER A 600 15.41 -18.77 -24.24
C SER A 600 14.05 -19.16 -24.84
N GLY A 601 13.41 -18.29 -25.63
CA GLY A 601 12.14 -18.61 -26.29
C GLY A 601 12.17 -19.91 -27.11
N LYS A 602 13.31 -20.20 -27.75
CA LYS A 602 13.54 -21.47 -28.46
C LYS A 602 13.56 -22.68 -27.51
N THR A 603 14.21 -22.56 -26.34
CA THR A 603 14.25 -23.60 -25.31
C THR A 603 12.85 -23.83 -24.73
N ALA A 604 12.13 -22.76 -24.43
CA ALA A 604 10.78 -22.81 -23.89
C ALA A 604 9.82 -23.54 -24.87
N ARG A 605 9.85 -23.19 -26.16
CA ARG A 605 9.09 -23.90 -27.20
C ARG A 605 9.47 -25.37 -27.35
N ALA A 606 10.76 -25.71 -27.27
CA ALA A 606 11.20 -27.09 -27.35
C ALA A 606 10.70 -27.93 -26.15
N LYS A 607 10.73 -27.37 -24.95
CA LYS A 607 10.16 -27.99 -23.74
C LYS A 607 8.65 -28.18 -23.87
N LEU A 608 7.92 -27.14 -24.28
CA LEU A 608 6.48 -27.22 -24.56
C LEU A 608 6.14 -28.32 -25.58
N ALA A 609 6.87 -28.36 -26.70
CA ALA A 609 6.69 -29.40 -27.71
C ALA A 609 6.93 -30.80 -27.12
N SER A 610 8.04 -30.98 -26.38
CA SER A 610 8.36 -32.25 -25.74
C SER A 610 7.26 -32.69 -24.78
N THR A 611 6.72 -31.78 -23.96
CA THR A 611 5.63 -32.10 -23.03
C THR A 611 4.36 -32.48 -23.78
N LEU A 612 3.98 -31.77 -24.84
CA LEU A 612 2.80 -32.12 -25.64
C LEU A 612 2.91 -33.50 -26.30
N HIS A 613 4.10 -33.87 -26.79
CA HIS A 613 4.33 -35.21 -27.35
C HIS A 613 4.27 -36.32 -26.29
N GLN A 614 4.53 -35.99 -25.01
CA GLN A 614 4.37 -36.95 -23.91
C GLN A 614 2.91 -37.08 -23.49
N LEU A 615 2.16 -35.97 -23.48
CA LEU A 615 0.77 -35.95 -23.03
C LEU A 615 -0.20 -36.51 -24.08
N VAL A 616 0.13 -36.46 -25.36
CA VAL A 616 -0.80 -36.84 -26.43
C VAL A 616 -0.27 -38.01 -27.25
N GLN A 617 -1.11 -39.03 -27.44
CA GLN A 617 -0.80 -40.17 -28.32
C GLN A 617 -1.00 -39.85 -29.82
N CYS A 618 -1.70 -38.76 -30.14
CA CYS A 618 -2.06 -38.34 -31.50
C CYS A 618 -1.25 -37.12 -31.95
N GLU A 619 -0.36 -37.31 -32.93
CA GLU A 619 0.51 -36.24 -33.46
C GLU A 619 -0.30 -35.07 -34.06
N GLU A 620 -1.50 -35.33 -34.58
CA GLU A 620 -2.42 -34.31 -35.09
C GLU A 620 -2.88 -33.34 -33.99
N THR A 621 -3.11 -33.83 -32.76
CA THR A 621 -3.54 -32.98 -31.64
C THR A 621 -2.40 -32.11 -31.12
N ALA A 622 -1.19 -32.67 -31.00
CA ALA A 622 0.00 -31.90 -30.65
C ALA A 622 0.30 -30.82 -31.70
N GLY A 623 0.21 -31.18 -32.99
CA GLY A 623 0.36 -30.24 -34.11
C GLY A 623 -0.70 -29.13 -34.14
N ARG A 624 -1.93 -29.40 -33.68
CA ARG A 624 -2.98 -28.38 -33.54
C ARG A 624 -2.74 -27.45 -32.36
N LEU A 625 -2.29 -27.94 -31.21
CA LEU A 625 -2.14 -27.14 -29.98
C LEU A 625 -0.87 -26.29 -29.96
N LEU A 626 0.25 -26.82 -30.48
CA LEU A 626 1.56 -26.16 -30.45
C LEU A 626 1.52 -24.70 -30.95
N PRO A 627 0.84 -24.38 -32.07
CA PRO A 627 0.84 -23.01 -32.59
C PRO A 627 0.05 -22.01 -31.74
N TYR A 628 -0.95 -22.48 -30.97
CA TYR A 628 -1.71 -21.63 -30.04
C TYR A 628 -1.02 -21.49 -28.69
N LEU A 629 -0.26 -22.50 -28.23
CA LEU A 629 0.44 -22.42 -26.94
C LEU A 629 1.83 -21.78 -27.04
N SER A 630 2.49 -21.87 -28.20
CA SER A 630 3.82 -21.28 -28.41
C SER A 630 3.90 -19.77 -28.12
N PRO A 631 2.93 -18.92 -28.51
CA PRO A 631 2.95 -17.49 -28.21
C PRO A 631 2.95 -17.16 -26.70
N LEU A 632 2.45 -18.06 -25.86
CA LEU A 632 2.41 -17.87 -24.40
C LEU A 632 3.79 -18.00 -23.75
N VAL A 633 4.69 -18.81 -24.35
CA VAL A 633 6.03 -19.09 -23.81
C VAL A 633 7.15 -18.42 -24.62
N ASP A 634 6.88 -18.06 -25.87
CA ASP A 634 7.80 -17.35 -26.77
C ASP A 634 7.01 -16.38 -27.68
N PRO A 635 6.69 -15.16 -27.18
CA PRO A 635 5.89 -14.19 -27.92
C PRO A 635 6.61 -13.61 -29.14
N GLU A 636 7.96 -13.59 -29.15
CA GLU A 636 8.77 -13.03 -30.25
C GLU A 636 8.99 -14.04 -31.40
N GLY A 637 8.88 -15.34 -31.11
CA GLY A 637 9.17 -16.42 -32.05
C GLY A 637 7.97 -17.04 -32.77
N SER A 638 6.75 -16.52 -32.62
CA SER A 638 5.52 -17.11 -33.17
C SER A 638 5.34 -16.85 -34.67
N GLU A 639 5.07 -17.91 -35.43
CA GLU A 639 4.77 -17.85 -36.88
C GLU A 639 3.31 -17.42 -37.18
N ILE A 640 2.41 -17.48 -36.18
CA ILE A 640 1.00 -17.08 -36.31
C ILE A 640 0.83 -15.59 -36.00
N ARG A 641 0.08 -14.89 -36.86
CA ARG A 641 -0.42 -13.52 -36.61
C ARG A 641 -1.34 -13.53 -35.38
N GLN A 642 -0.83 -12.99 -34.26
CA GLN A 642 -1.44 -12.94 -32.92
C GLN A 642 -2.87 -13.52 -32.82
N PRO A 643 -3.03 -14.81 -32.42
CA PRO A 643 -4.35 -15.43 -32.28
C PRO A 643 -5.21 -14.71 -31.25
N MET A 644 -6.53 -14.85 -31.35
CA MET A 644 -7.44 -14.22 -30.39
C MET A 644 -7.23 -14.84 -29.00
N VAL A 645 -7.38 -14.04 -27.94
CA VAL A 645 -7.23 -14.50 -26.54
C VAL A 645 -8.10 -15.72 -26.22
N SER A 646 -9.31 -15.80 -26.80
CA SER A 646 -10.20 -16.95 -26.64
C SER A 646 -9.64 -18.25 -27.23
N GLU A 647 -8.89 -18.18 -28.33
CA GLU A 647 -8.28 -19.35 -28.96
C GLU A 647 -7.10 -19.86 -28.12
N LEU A 648 -6.30 -18.93 -27.59
CA LEU A 648 -5.21 -19.22 -26.64
C LEU A 648 -5.76 -19.93 -25.39
N LEU A 649 -6.83 -19.38 -24.80
CA LEU A 649 -7.47 -19.95 -23.61
C LEU A 649 -8.08 -21.33 -23.89
N ASN A 650 -8.72 -21.53 -25.05
CA ASN A 650 -9.25 -22.84 -25.42
C ASN A 650 -8.14 -23.90 -25.55
N ALA A 651 -7.04 -23.57 -26.21
CA ALA A 651 -5.88 -24.46 -26.30
C ALA A 651 -5.26 -24.73 -24.92
N TRP A 652 -5.25 -23.73 -24.04
CA TRP A 652 -4.77 -23.86 -22.67
C TRP A 652 -5.66 -24.77 -21.82
N TYR A 653 -6.98 -24.65 -21.89
CA TYR A 653 -7.91 -25.57 -21.21
C TYR A 653 -7.70 -27.01 -21.67
N GLU A 654 -7.56 -27.22 -22.97
CA GLU A 654 -7.31 -28.55 -23.52
C GLU A 654 -5.99 -29.12 -23.02
N PHE A 655 -4.92 -28.31 -22.98
CA PHE A 655 -3.64 -28.71 -22.41
C PHE A 655 -3.74 -29.10 -20.93
N VAL A 656 -4.47 -28.33 -20.12
CA VAL A 656 -4.67 -28.64 -18.69
C VAL A 656 -5.45 -29.95 -18.54
N GLY A 657 -6.46 -30.19 -19.38
CA GLY A 657 -7.18 -31.46 -19.42
C GLY A 657 -6.26 -32.65 -19.70
N LEU A 658 -5.45 -32.56 -20.76
CA LEU A 658 -4.46 -33.58 -21.12
C LEU A 658 -3.43 -33.82 -20.00
N ALA A 659 -2.96 -32.75 -19.35
CA ALA A 659 -2.03 -32.86 -18.23
C ALA A 659 -2.66 -33.55 -17.01
N ALA A 660 -3.94 -33.29 -16.75
CA ALA A 660 -4.69 -33.92 -15.67
C ALA A 660 -5.03 -35.39 -15.96
N GLU A 661 -5.25 -35.77 -17.22
CA GLU A 661 -5.45 -37.17 -17.60
C GLU A 661 -4.21 -38.03 -17.36
N GLU A 662 -3.02 -37.51 -17.66
CA GLU A 662 -1.76 -38.22 -17.47
C GLU A 662 -1.43 -38.41 -15.98
N ARG A 663 -1.68 -37.39 -15.17
CA ARG A 663 -1.46 -37.43 -13.72
C ARG A 663 -2.47 -36.53 -13.00
N PRO A 664 -3.03 -36.96 -11.85
CA PRO A 664 -3.90 -36.11 -11.06
C PRO A 664 -3.27 -34.74 -10.82
N LEU A 665 -4.04 -33.68 -11.03
CA LEU A 665 -3.52 -32.33 -11.08
C LEU A 665 -4.17 -31.48 -9.98
N VAL A 666 -3.36 -30.77 -9.21
CA VAL A 666 -3.81 -29.75 -8.26
C VAL A 666 -3.25 -28.41 -8.69
N ILE A 667 -4.11 -27.48 -9.06
CA ILE A 667 -3.73 -26.12 -9.42
C ILE A 667 -4.15 -25.19 -8.30
N VAL A 668 -3.21 -24.46 -7.71
CA VAL A 668 -3.47 -23.45 -6.70
C VAL A 668 -3.25 -22.07 -7.30
N VAL A 669 -4.26 -21.22 -7.19
CA VAL A 669 -4.17 -19.79 -7.53
C VAL A 669 -4.33 -18.99 -6.25
N ASP A 670 -3.22 -18.49 -5.72
CA ASP A 670 -3.18 -17.70 -4.50
C ASP A 670 -3.48 -16.22 -4.78
N ASP A 671 -4.02 -15.53 -3.78
CA ASP A 671 -4.47 -14.14 -3.87
C ASP A 671 -5.44 -13.85 -5.04
N LEU A 672 -6.34 -14.78 -5.39
CA LEU A 672 -7.22 -14.65 -6.56
C LEU A 672 -8.07 -13.36 -6.57
N HIS A 673 -8.46 -12.84 -5.41
CA HIS A 673 -9.13 -11.54 -5.26
C HIS A 673 -8.38 -10.34 -5.90
N ARG A 674 -7.07 -10.46 -6.11
CA ARG A 674 -6.24 -9.46 -6.80
C ARG A 674 -6.20 -9.63 -8.32
N GLY A 675 -6.73 -10.74 -8.84
CA GLY A 675 -6.78 -11.04 -10.28
C GLY A 675 -7.74 -10.13 -11.03
N ASP A 676 -7.52 -9.99 -12.34
CA ASP A 676 -8.48 -9.34 -13.23
C ASP A 676 -9.70 -10.23 -13.51
N ASP A 677 -10.78 -9.68 -14.07
CA ASP A 677 -12.01 -10.45 -14.33
C ASP A 677 -11.78 -11.65 -15.26
N ARG A 678 -10.78 -11.55 -16.15
CA ARG A 678 -10.44 -12.64 -17.07
C ARG A 678 -9.82 -13.83 -16.35
N LEU A 679 -8.93 -13.59 -15.39
CA LEU A 679 -8.38 -14.66 -14.56
C LEU A 679 -9.47 -15.32 -13.71
N LEU A 680 -10.37 -14.51 -13.13
CA LEU A 680 -11.50 -15.01 -12.35
C LEU A 680 -12.40 -15.91 -13.22
N ASP A 681 -12.84 -15.42 -14.39
CA ASP A 681 -13.65 -16.19 -15.33
C ASP A 681 -12.93 -17.48 -15.76
N CYS A 682 -11.61 -17.41 -15.93
CA CYS A 682 -10.81 -18.56 -16.35
C CYS A 682 -10.75 -19.66 -15.29
N VAL A 683 -10.50 -19.27 -14.03
CA VAL A 683 -10.45 -20.20 -12.89
C VAL A 683 -11.83 -20.80 -12.62
N GLU A 684 -12.89 -20.00 -12.71
CA GLU A 684 -14.27 -20.44 -12.48
C GLU A 684 -14.76 -21.42 -13.55
N GLN A 685 -14.44 -21.16 -14.82
CA GLN A 685 -14.85 -22.02 -15.94
C GLN A 685 -13.97 -23.27 -16.10
N LEU A 686 -12.78 -23.30 -15.51
CA LEU A 686 -11.80 -24.37 -15.72
C LEU A 686 -12.39 -25.78 -15.51
N PRO A 687 -13.09 -26.09 -14.38
CA PRO A 687 -13.70 -27.40 -14.18
C PRO A 687 -14.69 -27.84 -15.27
N GLU A 688 -15.43 -26.89 -15.84
CA GLU A 688 -16.44 -27.18 -16.86
C GLU A 688 -15.82 -27.35 -18.25
N ARG A 689 -14.69 -26.68 -18.50
CA ARG A 689 -14.02 -26.67 -19.80
C ARG A 689 -13.14 -27.89 -20.06
N VAL A 690 -12.56 -28.50 -19.02
CA VAL A 690 -11.61 -29.62 -19.17
C VAL A 690 -12.28 -31.00 -19.27
N GLY A 691 -13.58 -31.11 -19.01
CA GLY A 691 -14.29 -32.39 -19.05
C GLY A 691 -13.95 -33.30 -17.87
N ALA A 692 -14.12 -34.62 -18.03
CA ALA A 692 -14.01 -35.57 -16.92
C ALA A 692 -12.54 -35.99 -16.63
N VAL A 693 -11.81 -35.17 -15.88
CA VAL A 693 -10.39 -35.38 -15.53
C VAL A 693 -10.13 -35.24 -14.02
N PRO A 694 -9.08 -35.87 -13.46
CA PRO A 694 -8.76 -35.78 -12.04
C PRO A 694 -8.05 -34.47 -11.67
N LEU A 695 -8.80 -33.36 -11.72
CA LEU A 695 -8.32 -32.01 -11.46
C LEU A 695 -8.95 -31.42 -10.19
N VAL A 696 -8.13 -30.79 -9.34
CA VAL A 696 -8.61 -29.90 -8.27
C VAL A 696 -8.01 -28.52 -8.45
N VAL A 697 -8.86 -27.49 -8.44
CA VAL A 697 -8.46 -26.09 -8.54
C VAL A 697 -8.70 -25.44 -7.19
N ILE A 698 -7.66 -24.93 -6.54
CA ILE A 698 -7.74 -24.24 -5.26
C ILE A 698 -7.58 -22.74 -5.50
N ALA A 699 -8.68 -22.00 -5.37
CA ALA A 699 -8.72 -20.54 -5.45
C ALA A 699 -8.60 -19.96 -4.03
N ALA A 700 -7.39 -19.55 -3.63
CA ALA A 700 -7.20 -18.89 -2.35
C ALA A 700 -7.45 -17.38 -2.47
N ALA A 701 -8.37 -16.88 -1.66
CA ALA A 701 -8.85 -15.51 -1.76
C ALA A 701 -9.24 -14.93 -0.40
N ARG A 702 -9.48 -13.63 -0.40
CA ARG A 702 -10.11 -12.92 0.71
C ARG A 702 -11.60 -12.67 0.41
N PRO A 703 -12.44 -12.33 1.41
CA PRO A 703 -13.88 -12.12 1.22
C PRO A 703 -14.25 -11.13 0.10
N GLU A 704 -13.36 -10.19 -0.23
CA GLU A 704 -13.47 -9.23 -1.33
C GLU A 704 -13.75 -9.91 -2.68
N LEU A 705 -13.36 -11.18 -2.87
CA LEU A 705 -13.72 -11.96 -4.06
C LEU A 705 -15.24 -12.11 -4.19
N LEU A 706 -15.93 -12.45 -3.10
CA LEU A 706 -17.39 -12.64 -3.09
C LEU A 706 -18.14 -11.30 -3.13
N GLU A 707 -17.55 -10.23 -2.59
CA GLU A 707 -18.10 -8.88 -2.74
C GLU A 707 -18.11 -8.43 -4.21
N ARG A 708 -17.03 -8.75 -4.95
CA ARG A 708 -16.90 -8.46 -6.38
C ARG A 708 -17.72 -9.42 -7.26
N ARG A 709 -17.75 -10.70 -6.91
CA ARG A 709 -18.48 -11.77 -7.63
C ARG A 709 -19.38 -12.54 -6.65
N PRO A 710 -20.58 -12.03 -6.33
CA PRO A 710 -21.50 -12.72 -5.42
C PRO A 710 -21.91 -14.13 -5.90
N ASP A 711 -21.96 -14.31 -7.22
CA ASP A 711 -22.30 -15.58 -7.87
C ASP A 711 -21.08 -16.52 -8.04
N TRP A 712 -19.93 -16.20 -7.42
CA TRP A 712 -18.71 -17.00 -7.57
C TRP A 712 -18.90 -18.46 -7.18
N GLY A 713 -18.50 -19.35 -8.08
CA GLY A 713 -18.61 -20.79 -7.91
C GLY A 713 -20.04 -21.33 -8.11
N SER A 714 -21.05 -20.48 -8.28
CA SER A 714 -22.43 -20.91 -8.52
C SER A 714 -22.63 -21.56 -9.90
N GLY A 715 -21.77 -21.20 -10.86
CA GLY A 715 -21.78 -21.78 -12.21
C GLY A 715 -21.34 -23.25 -12.21
N SER A 716 -20.38 -23.63 -11.35
CA SER A 716 -19.81 -24.98 -11.34
C SER A 716 -20.61 -25.93 -10.45
N ARG A 717 -20.99 -27.09 -11.02
CA ARG A 717 -21.63 -28.18 -10.25
C ARG A 717 -20.74 -28.79 -9.17
N GLN A 718 -19.43 -28.55 -9.27
CA GLN A 718 -18.40 -29.15 -8.43
C GLN A 718 -17.56 -28.02 -7.83
N ALA A 719 -18.21 -27.17 -7.04
CA ALA A 719 -17.60 -26.07 -6.31
C ALA A 719 -17.82 -26.24 -4.80
N THR A 720 -16.77 -26.01 -4.01
CA THR A 720 -16.83 -25.98 -2.54
C THR A 720 -16.13 -24.74 -2.02
N THR A 721 -16.72 -24.05 -1.06
CA THR A 721 -16.07 -22.94 -0.34
C THR A 721 -15.68 -23.40 1.06
N LEU A 722 -14.40 -23.24 1.39
CA LEU A 722 -13.83 -23.49 2.71
C LEU A 722 -13.39 -22.15 3.30
N THR A 723 -13.98 -21.75 4.42
CA THR A 723 -13.63 -20.51 5.11
C THR A 723 -12.67 -20.81 6.26
N LEU A 724 -11.48 -20.24 6.21
CA LEU A 724 -10.52 -20.23 7.31
C LEU A 724 -10.84 -19.05 8.23
N GLU A 725 -11.34 -19.35 9.41
CA GLU A 725 -11.54 -18.38 10.49
C GLU A 725 -10.22 -18.06 11.19
N PRO A 726 -10.10 -16.95 11.95
CA PRO A 726 -8.97 -16.74 12.86
C PRO A 726 -8.75 -17.94 13.79
N LEU A 727 -7.52 -18.17 14.24
CA LEU A 727 -7.25 -19.22 15.22
C LEU A 727 -8.03 -18.95 16.51
N SER A 728 -8.56 -20.01 17.13
CA SER A 728 -9.18 -19.90 18.45
C SER A 728 -8.11 -19.58 19.51
N ASP A 729 -8.47 -18.95 20.63
CA ASP A 729 -7.54 -18.67 21.73
C ASP A 729 -6.78 -19.94 22.19
N ALA A 730 -7.45 -21.10 22.17
CA ALA A 730 -6.86 -22.40 22.49
C ALA A 730 -5.85 -22.87 21.42
N ALA A 731 -6.13 -22.60 20.14
CA ALA A 731 -5.22 -22.89 19.04
C ALA A 731 -4.01 -21.94 19.03
N GLU A 732 -4.19 -20.66 19.37
CA GLU A 732 -3.10 -19.71 19.56
C GLU A 732 -2.17 -20.13 20.69
N GLN A 733 -2.72 -20.54 21.84
CA GLN A 733 -1.94 -21.08 22.96
C GLN A 733 -1.16 -22.33 22.55
N ARG A 734 -1.79 -23.27 21.84
CA ARG A 734 -1.14 -24.50 21.38
C ARG A 734 -0.06 -24.23 20.32
N LEU A 735 -0.29 -23.26 19.43
CA LEU A 735 0.73 -22.80 18.48
C LEU A 735 1.91 -22.14 19.21
N GLN A 736 1.63 -21.33 20.22
CA GLN A 736 2.67 -20.70 21.05
C GLN A 736 3.48 -21.74 21.84
N GLU A 737 2.83 -22.79 22.37
CA GLU A 737 3.48 -23.94 22.99
C GLU A 737 4.40 -24.67 21.99
N LEU A 738 3.91 -24.97 20.78
CA LEU A 738 4.70 -25.65 19.75
C LEU A 738 5.87 -24.80 19.24
N LEU A 739 5.68 -23.50 19.07
CA LEU A 739 6.74 -22.56 18.71
C LEU A 739 7.77 -22.39 19.83
N SER A 740 7.33 -22.42 21.09
CA SER A 740 8.24 -22.39 22.25
C SER A 740 9.02 -23.69 22.43
N ALA A 741 8.43 -24.84 22.08
CA ALA A 741 9.08 -26.15 22.10
C ALA A 741 10.03 -26.35 20.90
N ALA A 742 9.78 -25.66 19.78
CA ALA A 742 10.64 -25.65 18.60
C ALA A 742 11.77 -24.61 18.66
N ALA A 743 11.79 -23.75 19.68
CA ALA A 743 12.92 -22.84 19.92
C ALA A 743 14.18 -23.66 20.27
N PRO A 744 15.33 -23.41 19.64
CA PRO A 744 16.57 -24.09 20.01
C PRO A 744 17.02 -23.57 21.38
N GLY A 745 16.65 -24.30 22.43
CA GLY A 745 17.03 -24.02 23.81
C GLY A 745 17.38 -25.32 24.54
N ASP A 746 18.67 -25.48 24.78
CA ASP A 746 19.34 -26.45 25.65
C ASP A 746 19.08 -27.95 25.42
N ALA A 747 20.19 -28.66 25.16
CA ALA A 747 20.24 -30.11 25.19
C ALA A 747 19.63 -30.64 26.51
N PRO A 748 18.79 -31.69 26.46
CA PRO A 748 18.30 -32.30 27.68
C PRO A 748 19.49 -32.85 28.47
N GLU A 749 19.65 -32.37 29.70
CA GLU A 749 20.55 -32.96 30.69
C GLU A 749 20.30 -34.46 30.74
N THR A 750 21.35 -35.22 30.44
CA THR A 750 21.40 -36.66 30.62
C THR A 750 21.12 -36.99 32.09
N PRO A 751 20.20 -37.93 32.40
CA PRO A 751 19.94 -38.31 33.77
C PRO A 751 21.19 -38.96 34.38
N GLY A 752 21.50 -38.54 35.60
CA GLY A 752 22.71 -38.88 36.32
C GLY A 752 23.01 -40.38 36.44
N GLY A 753 24.28 -40.72 36.20
CA GLY A 753 24.96 -41.89 36.73
C GLY A 753 26.14 -41.42 37.61
N PRO A 754 26.54 -42.21 38.62
CA PRO A 754 26.85 -41.69 39.94
C PRO A 754 28.24 -41.05 40.09
N ALA A 755 28.30 -40.14 41.06
CA ALA A 755 29.49 -39.47 41.55
C ALA A 755 30.62 -40.46 41.92
N GLY A 756 31.79 -40.24 41.32
CA GLY A 756 33.08 -40.74 41.76
C GLY A 756 34.08 -39.60 41.72
N ALA A 757 34.57 -39.22 42.89
CA ALA A 757 35.50 -38.13 43.15
C ALA A 757 36.75 -38.15 42.24
N ILE A 758 37.34 -36.97 41.99
CA ILE A 758 38.68 -36.60 42.48
C ILE A 758 39.03 -35.18 42.00
N THR A 759 39.79 -34.54 42.87
CA THR A 759 40.23 -33.16 43.03
C THR A 759 41.25 -32.63 42.00
N THR A 760 41.45 -31.31 42.07
CA THR A 760 42.67 -30.49 41.78
C THR A 760 42.95 -30.01 40.34
N GLY A 761 42.84 -28.69 40.16
CA GLY A 761 44.02 -27.81 40.01
C GLY A 761 44.52 -27.48 38.59
N PRO A 762 45.09 -26.27 38.35
CA PRO A 762 45.14 -25.63 37.03
C PRO A 762 46.55 -25.59 36.40
N GLY A 763 46.65 -25.45 35.07
CA GLY A 763 47.90 -25.15 34.36
C GLY A 763 47.77 -25.25 32.84
N ARG A 764 47.72 -24.13 32.12
CA ARG A 764 48.83 -23.49 31.38
C ARG A 764 49.30 -24.21 30.10
N SER A 765 49.09 -23.48 29.00
CA SER A 765 50.01 -23.14 27.90
C SER A 765 50.39 -24.13 26.80
N SER A 766 50.18 -23.62 25.58
CA SER A 766 51.06 -23.66 24.39
C SER A 766 50.88 -24.81 23.39
N GLY A 767 50.99 -24.44 22.11
CA GLY A 767 51.23 -25.37 21.00
C GLY A 767 50.33 -25.10 19.80
N GLY A 768 50.75 -24.20 18.93
CA GLY A 768 49.99 -23.81 17.75
C GLY A 768 50.17 -24.73 16.52
N ARG A 769 49.41 -24.33 15.50
CA ARG A 769 49.68 -24.44 14.06
C ARG A 769 49.27 -25.73 13.32
N THR A 770 48.61 -25.43 12.18
CA THR A 770 48.48 -26.15 10.91
C THR A 770 47.38 -27.20 10.76
N GLY A 771 46.57 -27.01 9.71
CA GLY A 771 45.82 -28.10 9.06
C GLY A 771 44.37 -27.75 8.71
N ARG A 772 44.16 -27.02 7.59
CA ARG A 772 42.91 -27.14 6.81
C ARG A 772 42.70 -28.60 6.40
N PRO A 773 41.45 -29.04 6.25
CA PRO A 773 41.10 -29.84 5.09
C PRO A 773 39.87 -29.32 4.34
N MET A 774 39.99 -29.34 3.01
CA MET A 774 38.92 -29.27 2.03
C MET A 774 37.93 -30.42 2.23
N LEU A 775 36.63 -30.14 2.08
CA LEU A 775 35.62 -31.17 1.79
C LEU A 775 35.05 -30.92 0.39
N ARG A 776 35.32 -31.90 -0.48
CA ARG A 776 34.71 -32.09 -1.80
C ARG A 776 33.29 -32.62 -1.64
N LEU A 777 32.45 -32.15 -2.56
CA LEU A 777 31.10 -32.60 -2.86
C LEU A 777 31.00 -34.12 -3.02
N ALA A 778 29.89 -34.67 -2.53
CA ALA A 778 29.33 -35.93 -3.00
C ALA A 778 27.92 -35.66 -3.53
N GLU A 779 27.77 -35.82 -4.84
CA GLU A 779 26.52 -35.95 -5.55
C GLU A 779 25.85 -37.28 -5.18
N TYR A 780 24.53 -37.30 -5.05
CA TYR A 780 23.74 -38.52 -5.15
C TYR A 780 22.53 -38.28 -6.05
N ARG A 781 22.60 -38.81 -7.27
CA ARG A 781 21.46 -39.17 -8.10
C ARG A 781 21.01 -40.58 -7.71
N HIS A 782 19.70 -40.78 -7.58
CA HIS A 782 19.11 -42.11 -7.50
C HIS A 782 18.37 -42.39 -8.82
N THR A 783 18.80 -43.43 -9.53
CA THR A 783 17.95 -44.23 -10.42
C THR A 783 17.88 -45.63 -9.82
N GLY A 784 16.68 -46.16 -9.65
CA GLY A 784 16.48 -47.52 -9.17
C GLY A 784 16.87 -48.57 -10.21
N ASN A 785 17.37 -49.71 -9.76
CA ASN A 785 16.63 -50.98 -9.74
C ASN A 785 17.57 -52.14 -9.34
N GLY A 786 17.03 -53.15 -8.64
CA GLY A 786 17.48 -54.54 -8.78
C GLY A 786 18.28 -55.15 -7.64
N GLY A 787 17.61 -55.57 -6.56
CA GLY A 787 18.09 -56.60 -5.66
C GLY A 787 17.48 -57.96 -6.04
N GLY A 788 18.30 -58.84 -6.63
CA GLY A 788 17.93 -60.21 -6.96
C GLY A 788 18.00 -61.15 -5.75
N GLY A 789 16.94 -61.95 -5.57
CA GLY A 789 16.93 -63.15 -4.76
C GLY A 789 17.34 -64.38 -5.59
N THR A 790 18.11 -65.26 -4.96
CA THR A 790 18.65 -66.50 -5.50
C THR A 790 17.61 -67.63 -5.55
N GLY A 791 17.67 -68.47 -6.58
CA GLY A 791 16.99 -69.78 -6.58
C GLY A 791 16.79 -70.44 -7.95
N GLY A 792 17.69 -71.37 -8.31
CA GLY A 792 17.32 -72.68 -8.88
C GLY A 792 16.91 -72.85 -10.35
N HIS A 793 17.78 -73.54 -11.10
CA HIS A 793 17.53 -74.48 -12.22
C HIS A 793 16.93 -74.04 -13.57
N GLY A 794 17.61 -74.45 -14.66
CA GLY A 794 16.94 -75.07 -15.81
C GLY A 794 17.17 -74.47 -17.20
N SER A 795 18.15 -75.01 -17.92
CA SER A 795 18.21 -75.29 -19.38
C SER A 795 17.69 -74.28 -20.44
N GLY A 796 18.58 -73.97 -21.40
CA GLY A 796 18.30 -74.23 -22.82
C GLY A 796 18.17 -73.05 -23.79
N GLY A 797 19.06 -72.99 -24.79
CA GLY A 797 18.65 -72.80 -26.19
C GLY A 797 18.79 -71.42 -26.88
N HIS A 798 19.92 -71.27 -27.59
CA HIS A 798 20.05 -70.84 -29.01
C HIS A 798 19.56 -69.46 -29.55
N ALA A 799 20.53 -68.79 -30.22
CA ALA A 799 20.48 -68.13 -31.55
C ALA A 799 19.63 -66.85 -31.72
N ALA A 800 19.93 -65.86 -32.57
CA ALA A 800 21.08 -65.46 -33.39
C ALA A 800 20.73 -64.08 -34.03
N GLY A 801 21.75 -63.28 -34.36
CA GLY A 801 21.86 -62.66 -35.70
C GLY A 801 21.43 -61.20 -35.94
N GLY A 802 22.44 -60.36 -36.26
CA GLY A 802 22.47 -59.46 -37.43
C GLY A 802 22.02 -58.00 -37.22
N HIS A 803 22.93 -57.00 -37.15
CA HIS A 803 23.70 -56.33 -38.22
C HIS A 803 22.90 -55.49 -39.23
N GLY A 804 23.32 -54.24 -39.42
CA GLY A 804 23.18 -53.54 -40.71
C GLY A 804 23.07 -52.02 -40.64
N ALA A 805 24.19 -51.33 -40.89
CA ALA A 805 24.33 -49.87 -41.00
C ALA A 805 24.01 -49.34 -42.42
N GLY A 806 23.91 -48.01 -42.58
CA GLY A 806 24.10 -47.34 -43.87
C GLY A 806 23.48 -45.95 -44.02
N ALA A 807 24.30 -44.89 -43.95
CA ALA A 807 24.11 -43.62 -44.68
C ALA A 807 24.83 -43.71 -46.05
N PRO A 808 24.63 -42.79 -47.02
CA PRO A 808 25.44 -41.56 -47.08
C PRO A 808 24.88 -40.31 -47.87
N ASP A 809 25.50 -39.15 -47.55
CA ASP A 809 25.98 -37.99 -48.35
C ASP A 809 25.32 -37.28 -49.57
N HIS A 810 25.39 -35.93 -49.46
CA HIS A 810 25.87 -34.86 -50.38
C HIS A 810 25.03 -34.19 -51.51
N VAL A 811 24.84 -32.86 -51.34
CA VAL A 811 25.30 -31.70 -52.18
C VAL A 811 24.42 -31.05 -53.29
N GLU A 812 24.29 -29.72 -53.14
CA GLU A 812 24.33 -28.60 -54.13
C GLU A 812 23.13 -27.66 -54.38
N ARG A 813 23.53 -26.40 -54.60
CA ARG A 813 22.84 -25.09 -54.68
C ARG A 813 21.91 -24.91 -55.90
N VAL A 814 20.97 -23.95 -55.84
CA VAL A 814 20.84 -22.80 -56.78
C VAL A 814 19.96 -21.68 -56.16
N GLN A 815 20.31 -20.43 -56.47
CA GLN A 815 19.79 -19.12 -56.07
C GLN A 815 18.41 -18.75 -56.70
N SER A 816 17.65 -17.86 -56.06
CA SER A 816 17.16 -16.63 -56.73
C SER A 816 16.50 -15.63 -55.74
N GLN A 817 17.06 -14.42 -55.72
CA GLN A 817 16.51 -13.18 -55.14
C GLN A 817 15.75 -12.40 -56.21
N ARG A 818 14.67 -11.70 -55.83
CA ARG A 818 14.18 -10.38 -56.33
C ARG A 818 13.17 -9.84 -55.30
N GLN A 819 13.56 -8.89 -54.44
CA GLN A 819 13.36 -7.42 -54.53
C GLN A 819 11.87 -6.99 -54.60
N TYR A 820 11.28 -6.50 -53.49
CA TYR A 820 11.32 -5.13 -52.90
C TYR A 820 10.41 -4.10 -53.60
N SER A 821 9.32 -3.72 -52.92
CA SER A 821 8.88 -2.33 -52.66
C SER A 821 7.89 -2.33 -51.51
#